data_AF-A0A1I7JZR8-F1
#
_entry.id   AF-A0A1I7JZR8-F1
#
_cell.length_a   1.000
_cell.length_b   1.000
_cell.length_c   1.000
_cell.angle_alpha   90.00
_cell.angle_beta   90.00
_cell.angle_gamma   90.00
#
_symmetry.space_group_name_H-M   'P 1'
#
loop_
_entity.id
_entity.type
_entity.pdbx_description
1 polymer ?
#
loop_
_entity_poly.entity_id
_entity_poly.type
_entity_poly.pdbx_seq_one_letter_code
_entity_poly.pdbx_strand_id
1 'polypeptide(L)'
;MRTETPPLIRLEEYRPSDYLIDRVDLDIRLDPHATRIDATLTLRPNPACVPAAPLTLDGDDLRLVSAELDGAPLAPDAYAATPSGFILRDPPPRPFALRLVTEVDPTANTKLMGLYRSNGVYCTQCEADGFRRITYFLDRPDVLAVYTTRIEADRTEAPVLLGNGNPVEAGDAGPGRHYALWHDPHPKPAYLFALVGGRLGKVETPFTTMEGRTVSCAVYVEPGKEDRAGYALDAVIRSMAWDETAFGRAYDLDVFNVVAVSDFNMGAMENKGLNIFNDKYVLASPETATDGDYAAIEAIIAHEYFHNWSGNRVTCRDWFQLCLKEGLTVFRDQEFSSDMRSRPVHRIAEVRSLRARQFPEDAGPLRHPVRPRAYAEINNFYTATVYDKGAEIVRMLRTLIGPEAFRAGMDRYFADNDGRAATVEDFLAAFAAVTGHDLDAFARWYERPGTPRLAVTAAYDPAAARYTLHFAQSLPGTADSDETPLVIPVALGLVGATGPLTGANCPDVRDGVYVLDRPEAAIVFDAVAEEPVPSLLRDFSAPVKLDLGLTDAQRMRLLAQDSDPFNRWQAAQDVALRLILDPDADRTEAFAAALGRFLDGEALADPAFAALVLALPSEGEAADAVPAEVDPDAIHRGRSDLRTRLGQVLRPRLEAIDAALVPDAGVPYSPDAASAGRRSLRNAALDLIAAGDPRTGAARAAERLAEATNMTDRLAALGTLALIPGETREVALAEFATRYADEPLVLDKWFAIQAQIPEPGTLDRIARLQEHPAFTMTNPNRVRALIGSFAFGNPTQFARPDGSGFARVADTVAALDSTNPQVAARLLTAFKSWRRLEKSRGAKAVEMLNGIKAIPGLSRDTADILARTLGDG
;
A
#
# COMPACT_ATOMS: atom_id res chain seq x y z
N MET A 1 -26.89 19.69 7.59
CA MET A 1 -26.47 18.99 8.82
C MET A 1 -27.20 17.66 8.89
N ARG A 2 -26.48 16.53 8.82
CA ARG A 2 -27.03 15.19 9.07
C ARG A 2 -26.65 14.79 10.49
N THR A 3 -27.62 14.79 11.41
CA THR A 3 -27.48 14.46 12.83
C THR A 3 -27.71 12.98 13.17
N GLU A 4 -27.82 12.10 12.18
CA GLU A 4 -28.04 10.66 12.42
C GLU A 4 -26.71 9.90 12.43
N THR A 5 -26.52 9.08 13.47
CA THR A 5 -25.48 8.05 13.55
C THR A 5 -25.65 7.08 12.37
N PRO A 6 -24.61 6.83 11.56
CA PRO A 6 -24.74 5.94 10.40
C PRO A 6 -25.13 4.52 10.83
N PRO A 7 -26.03 3.84 10.08
CA PRO A 7 -26.42 2.47 10.39
C PRO A 7 -25.22 1.53 10.18
N LEU A 8 -25.08 0.55 11.06
CA LEU A 8 -24.05 -0.48 10.95
C LEU A 8 -24.49 -1.53 9.91
N ILE A 9 -23.66 -1.78 8.89
CA ILE A 9 -23.87 -2.81 7.87
C ILE A 9 -23.20 -4.10 8.33
N ARG A 10 -23.86 -5.26 8.16
CA ARG A 10 -23.39 -6.56 8.64
C ARG A 10 -23.29 -7.60 7.52
N LEU A 11 -22.26 -8.44 7.58
CA LEU A 11 -22.02 -9.51 6.59
C LEU A 11 -23.16 -10.54 6.59
N GLU A 12 -23.70 -10.87 7.76
CA GLU A 12 -24.77 -11.86 7.91
C GLU A 12 -26.12 -11.38 7.34
N GLU A 13 -26.25 -10.07 7.09
CA GLU A 13 -27.43 -9.44 6.50
C GLU A 13 -27.37 -9.38 4.96
N TYR A 14 -26.29 -9.89 4.35
CA TYR A 14 -26.19 -9.95 2.90
C TYR A 14 -27.40 -10.69 2.30
N ARG A 15 -28.04 -10.03 1.34
CA ARG A 15 -29.04 -10.62 0.46
C ARG A 15 -28.77 -10.21 -0.98
N PRO A 16 -29.03 -11.06 -1.98
CA PRO A 16 -28.99 -10.66 -3.38
C PRO A 16 -29.91 -9.46 -3.63
N SER A 17 -29.56 -8.62 -4.62
CA SER A 17 -30.42 -7.50 -5.03
C SER A 17 -31.76 -8.01 -5.56
N ASP A 18 -32.88 -7.33 -5.26
CA ASP A 18 -34.21 -7.71 -5.77
C ASP A 18 -34.32 -7.55 -7.31
N TYR A 19 -33.47 -6.69 -7.89
CA TYR A 19 -33.36 -6.43 -9.32
C TYR A 19 -31.91 -6.55 -9.78
N LEU A 20 -31.73 -6.92 -11.04
CA LEU A 20 -30.44 -6.92 -11.73
C LEU A 20 -30.49 -5.94 -12.90
N ILE A 21 -29.33 -5.40 -13.26
CA ILE A 21 -29.15 -4.50 -14.41
C ILE A 21 -28.29 -5.25 -15.42
N ASP A 22 -28.85 -5.58 -16.57
CA ASP A 22 -28.12 -6.34 -17.60
C ASP A 22 -27.29 -5.39 -18.50
N ARG A 23 -27.81 -4.18 -18.76
CA ARG A 23 -27.15 -3.18 -19.61
C ARG A 23 -27.34 -1.75 -19.08
N VAL A 24 -26.29 -0.95 -19.23
CA VAL A 24 -26.26 0.47 -18.90
C VAL A 24 -25.83 1.25 -20.14
N ASP A 25 -26.71 2.09 -20.67
CA ASP A 25 -26.41 3.01 -21.75
C ASP A 25 -26.35 4.45 -21.19
N LEU A 26 -25.19 5.11 -21.29
CA LEU A 26 -24.96 6.46 -20.79
C LEU A 26 -24.71 7.43 -21.94
N ASP A 27 -25.41 8.57 -21.96
CA ASP A 27 -25.05 9.75 -22.76
C ASP A 27 -24.72 10.91 -21.81
N ILE A 28 -23.42 11.19 -21.67
CA ILE A 28 -22.85 12.15 -20.73
C ILE A 28 -22.38 13.37 -21.49
N ARG A 29 -23.04 14.50 -21.26
CA ARG A 29 -22.72 15.79 -21.86
C ARG A 29 -22.01 16.65 -20.83
N LEU A 30 -20.68 16.65 -20.92
CA LEU A 30 -19.80 17.35 -20.01
C LEU A 30 -19.98 18.85 -20.13
N ASP A 31 -20.12 19.47 -18.96
CA ASP A 31 -20.12 20.90 -18.71
C ASP A 31 -19.55 21.13 -17.29
N PRO A 32 -18.76 22.19 -17.06
CA PRO A 32 -18.12 22.43 -15.77
C PRO A 32 -19.08 22.46 -14.58
N HIS A 33 -20.31 22.95 -14.78
CA HIS A 33 -21.25 23.26 -13.71
C HIS A 33 -22.62 22.59 -13.88
N ALA A 34 -22.94 22.11 -15.08
CA ALA A 34 -24.23 21.51 -15.40
C ALA A 34 -24.06 20.30 -16.32
N THR A 35 -23.19 19.36 -15.94
CA THR A 35 -23.03 18.11 -16.69
C THR A 35 -24.35 17.34 -16.65
N ARG A 36 -24.90 17.04 -17.83
CA ARG A 36 -26.15 16.31 -17.99
C ARG A 36 -25.88 14.87 -18.34
N ILE A 37 -26.48 13.95 -17.59
CA ILE A 37 -26.27 12.50 -17.71
C ILE A 37 -27.60 11.86 -18.02
N ASP A 38 -27.70 11.21 -19.17
CA ASP A 38 -28.84 10.39 -19.56
C ASP A 38 -28.46 8.92 -19.39
N ALA A 39 -29.05 8.26 -18.40
CA ALA A 39 -28.76 6.89 -18.05
C ALA A 39 -29.98 6.01 -18.35
N THR A 40 -29.86 5.14 -19.34
CA THR A 40 -30.86 4.10 -19.62
C THR A 40 -30.39 2.77 -19.05
N LEU A 41 -31.13 2.29 -18.06
CA LEU A 41 -30.88 1.04 -17.35
C LEU A 41 -31.83 -0.03 -17.89
N THR A 42 -31.28 -1.15 -18.37
CA THR A 42 -32.08 -2.33 -18.72
C THR A 42 -32.12 -3.26 -17.50
N LEU A 43 -33.25 -3.29 -16.81
CA LEU A 43 -33.42 -4.03 -15.55
C LEU A 43 -34.30 -5.26 -15.72
N ARG A 44 -34.16 -6.21 -14.81
CA ARG A 44 -35.08 -7.35 -14.63
C ARG A 44 -35.20 -7.76 -13.16
N PRO A 45 -36.33 -8.36 -12.74
CA PRO A 45 -36.42 -9.01 -11.44
C PRO A 45 -35.32 -10.07 -11.26
N ASN A 46 -34.74 -10.14 -10.06
CA ASN A 46 -33.79 -11.18 -9.73
C ASN A 46 -34.54 -12.49 -9.42
N PRO A 47 -34.29 -13.60 -10.16
CA PRO A 47 -34.94 -14.89 -9.88
C PRO A 47 -34.60 -15.48 -8.50
N ALA A 48 -33.56 -14.99 -7.83
CA ALA A 48 -33.19 -15.38 -6.48
C ALA A 48 -34.03 -14.70 -5.37
N CYS A 49 -34.88 -13.73 -5.71
CA CYS A 49 -35.61 -12.89 -4.75
C CYS A 49 -37.14 -12.94 -4.93
N VAL A 50 -37.87 -12.30 -4.00
CA VAL A 50 -39.34 -12.27 -4.00
C VAL A 50 -39.85 -11.31 -5.09
N PRO A 51 -40.83 -11.73 -5.92
CA PRO A 51 -41.44 -10.84 -6.91
C PRO A 51 -42.13 -9.63 -6.28
N ALA A 52 -42.04 -8.47 -6.95
CA ALA A 52 -42.80 -7.23 -6.65
C ALA A 52 -42.32 -6.37 -5.45
N ALA A 53 -41.03 -6.39 -5.11
CA ALA A 53 -40.45 -5.34 -4.25
C ALA A 53 -40.34 -4.00 -5.02
N PRO A 54 -40.48 -2.83 -4.37
CA PRO A 54 -40.11 -1.55 -4.98
C PRO A 54 -38.63 -1.56 -5.43
N LEU A 55 -38.33 -0.93 -6.56
CA LEU A 55 -36.94 -0.74 -6.99
C LEU A 55 -36.38 0.50 -6.28
N THR A 56 -35.40 0.30 -5.41
CA THR A 56 -34.66 1.37 -4.74
C THR A 56 -33.28 1.50 -5.36
N LEU A 57 -32.94 2.70 -5.83
CA LEU A 57 -31.65 3.07 -6.39
C LEU A 57 -30.97 4.10 -5.48
N ASP A 58 -29.69 3.90 -5.24
CA ASP A 58 -28.83 4.79 -4.47
C ASP A 58 -28.58 6.09 -5.25
N GLY A 59 -28.51 7.21 -4.54
CA GLY A 59 -28.09 8.51 -5.06
C GLY A 59 -27.30 9.28 -3.99
N ASP A 60 -26.47 10.22 -4.41
CA ASP A 60 -25.85 11.18 -3.49
C ASP A 60 -25.58 12.53 -4.19
N ASP A 61 -26.10 13.61 -3.61
CA ASP A 61 -26.10 14.97 -4.16
C ASP A 61 -26.65 15.08 -5.62
N LEU A 62 -27.59 14.21 -6.00
CA LEU A 62 -28.14 14.19 -7.36
C LEU A 62 -29.31 15.16 -7.57
N ARG A 63 -29.39 15.76 -8.75
CA ARG A 63 -30.58 16.49 -9.23
C ARG A 63 -31.26 15.71 -10.35
N LEU A 64 -32.42 15.13 -10.08
CA LEU A 64 -33.24 14.48 -11.10
C LEU A 64 -33.88 15.53 -12.03
N VAL A 65 -33.75 15.33 -13.35
CA VAL A 65 -34.36 16.16 -14.39
C VAL A 65 -35.61 15.48 -14.96
N SER A 66 -35.53 14.19 -15.30
CA SER A 66 -36.66 13.42 -15.82
C SER A 66 -36.48 11.92 -15.60
N ALA A 67 -37.59 11.19 -15.59
CA ALA A 67 -37.60 9.72 -15.51
C ALA A 67 -38.63 9.15 -16.49
N GLU A 68 -38.24 8.12 -17.25
CA GLU A 68 -39.08 7.41 -18.22
C GLU A 68 -39.00 5.90 -17.96
N LEU A 69 -40.12 5.21 -18.11
CA LEU A 69 -40.24 3.76 -18.05
C LEU A 69 -40.71 3.24 -19.41
N ASP A 70 -39.92 2.36 -20.02
CA ASP A 70 -40.15 1.80 -21.37
C ASP A 70 -40.44 2.89 -22.43
N GLY A 71 -39.72 4.01 -22.33
CA GLY A 71 -39.83 5.16 -23.24
C GLY A 71 -41.03 6.09 -22.99
N ALA A 72 -41.84 5.83 -21.95
CA ALA A 72 -42.92 6.70 -21.53
C ALA A 72 -42.55 7.48 -20.25
N PRO A 73 -42.85 8.78 -20.14
CA PRO A 73 -42.62 9.54 -18.90
C PRO A 73 -43.33 8.91 -17.70
N LEU A 74 -42.62 8.81 -16.57
CA LEU A 74 -43.21 8.33 -15.32
C LEU A 74 -44.13 9.40 -14.71
N ALA A 75 -45.30 8.97 -14.22
CA ALA A 75 -46.18 9.84 -13.45
C ALA A 75 -45.51 10.22 -12.11
N PRO A 76 -45.71 11.45 -11.59
CA PRO A 76 -45.06 11.90 -10.35
C PRO A 76 -45.36 11.05 -9.12
N ASP A 77 -46.45 10.30 -9.11
CA ASP A 77 -46.86 9.37 -8.06
C ASP A 77 -46.36 7.94 -8.27
N ALA A 78 -45.75 7.61 -9.41
CA ALA A 78 -45.15 6.31 -9.67
C ALA A 78 -43.78 6.14 -8.97
N TYR A 79 -43.14 7.25 -8.61
CA TYR A 79 -41.81 7.24 -7.99
C TYR A 79 -41.66 8.26 -6.86
N ALA A 80 -40.58 8.12 -6.10
CA ALA A 80 -40.06 9.15 -5.20
C ALA A 80 -38.60 9.38 -5.51
N ALA A 81 -38.17 10.65 -5.64
CA ALA A 81 -36.78 10.99 -5.89
C ALA A 81 -36.33 12.06 -4.90
N THR A 82 -35.19 11.83 -4.27
CA THR A 82 -34.47 12.78 -3.43
C THR A 82 -33.02 12.81 -3.88
N PRO A 83 -32.21 13.81 -3.47
CA PRO A 83 -30.79 13.80 -3.81
C PRO A 83 -30.04 12.52 -3.37
N SER A 84 -30.59 11.79 -2.41
CA SER A 84 -29.99 10.58 -1.84
C SER A 84 -30.60 9.26 -2.35
N GLY A 85 -31.54 9.28 -3.29
CA GLY A 85 -32.11 8.03 -3.82
C GLY A 85 -33.34 8.19 -4.69
N PHE A 86 -33.65 7.13 -5.42
CA PHE A 86 -34.81 7.01 -6.30
C PHE A 86 -35.55 5.71 -6.02
N ILE A 87 -36.86 5.79 -5.81
CA ILE A 87 -37.72 4.63 -5.54
C ILE A 87 -38.80 4.57 -6.61
N LEU A 88 -38.79 3.52 -7.44
CA LEU A 88 -39.92 3.15 -8.31
C LEU A 88 -40.83 2.21 -7.53
N ARG A 89 -42.09 2.63 -7.31
CA ARG A 89 -43.01 1.97 -6.36
C ARG A 89 -43.51 0.62 -6.87
N ASP A 90 -43.95 0.59 -8.12
CA ASP A 90 -44.57 -0.58 -8.75
C ASP A 90 -43.80 -0.98 -10.03
N PRO A 91 -42.56 -1.50 -9.91
CA PRO A 91 -41.76 -1.91 -11.06
C PRO A 91 -42.40 -3.11 -11.81
N PRO A 92 -42.28 -3.18 -13.15
CA PRO A 92 -42.80 -4.30 -13.92
C PRO A 92 -42.21 -5.66 -13.48
N PRO A 93 -43.01 -6.74 -13.40
CA PRO A 93 -42.53 -8.10 -13.08
C PRO A 93 -41.92 -8.81 -14.31
N ARG A 94 -41.28 -8.03 -15.19
CA ARG A 94 -40.64 -8.46 -16.44
C ARG A 94 -39.40 -7.60 -16.66
N PRO A 95 -38.51 -7.90 -17.62
CA PRO A 95 -37.51 -6.94 -18.03
C PRO A 95 -38.13 -5.60 -18.49
N PHE A 96 -37.51 -4.48 -18.15
CA PHE A 96 -37.93 -3.12 -18.49
C PHE A 96 -36.74 -2.18 -18.65
N ALA A 97 -36.95 -1.07 -19.36
CA ALA A 97 -35.98 0.01 -19.48
C ALA A 97 -36.39 1.19 -18.59
N LEU A 98 -35.51 1.61 -17.69
CA LEU A 98 -35.67 2.81 -16.87
C LEU A 98 -34.64 3.85 -17.33
N ARG A 99 -35.12 4.96 -17.87
CA ARG A 99 -34.26 6.08 -18.28
C ARG A 99 -34.35 7.20 -17.26
N LEU A 100 -33.21 7.63 -16.75
CA LEU A 100 -33.06 8.68 -15.76
C LEU A 100 -32.13 9.76 -16.30
N VAL A 101 -32.58 11.00 -16.24
CA VAL A 101 -31.74 12.14 -16.59
C VAL A 101 -31.37 12.89 -15.31
N THR A 102 -30.09 12.99 -15.02
CA THR A 102 -29.54 13.73 -13.88
C THR A 102 -28.69 14.91 -14.35
N GLU A 103 -28.51 15.89 -13.46
CA GLU A 103 -27.52 16.96 -13.64
C GLU A 103 -26.63 17.05 -12.39
N VAL A 104 -25.34 17.23 -12.61
CA VAL A 104 -24.30 17.35 -11.58
C VAL A 104 -23.38 18.54 -11.88
N ASP A 105 -22.71 19.06 -10.85
CA ASP A 105 -21.68 20.12 -10.96
C ASP A 105 -20.29 19.54 -10.64
N PRO A 106 -19.51 19.11 -11.66
CA PRO A 106 -18.18 18.55 -11.44
C PRO A 106 -17.18 19.52 -10.82
N THR A 107 -17.31 20.83 -11.06
CA THR A 107 -16.39 21.85 -10.54
C THR A 107 -16.62 22.10 -9.04
N ALA A 108 -17.87 22.02 -8.58
CA ALA A 108 -18.21 22.16 -7.17
C ALA A 108 -17.90 20.90 -6.34
N ASN A 109 -17.54 19.78 -6.98
CA ASN A 109 -17.33 18.50 -6.31
C ASN A 109 -15.92 18.41 -5.67
N THR A 110 -15.77 19.01 -4.49
CA THR A 110 -14.52 18.96 -3.70
C THR A 110 -14.31 17.64 -2.95
N LYS A 111 -15.27 16.70 -3.00
CA LYS A 111 -15.15 15.38 -2.39
C LYS A 111 -14.27 14.41 -3.20
N LEU A 112 -14.04 14.72 -4.49
CA LEU A 112 -13.29 13.88 -5.44
C LEU A 112 -13.87 12.44 -5.54
N MET A 113 -15.20 12.33 -5.52
CA MET A 113 -15.98 11.09 -5.62
C MET A 113 -17.13 11.28 -6.62
N GLY A 114 -17.41 10.27 -7.46
CA GLY A 114 -18.27 10.42 -8.64
C GLY A 114 -17.52 11.16 -9.75
N LEU A 115 -18.23 12.01 -10.50
CA LEU A 115 -17.63 12.87 -11.53
C LEU A 115 -17.17 14.21 -10.93
N TYR A 116 -15.91 14.59 -11.16
CA TYR A 116 -15.33 15.84 -10.67
C TYR A 116 -14.28 16.39 -11.64
N ARG A 117 -13.65 17.52 -11.28
CA ARG A 117 -12.54 18.11 -12.05
C ARG A 117 -11.26 18.24 -11.24
N SER A 118 -10.13 17.91 -11.86
CA SER A 118 -8.77 18.21 -11.37
C SER A 118 -7.99 18.92 -12.47
N ASN A 119 -7.45 20.12 -12.18
CA ASN A 119 -6.74 20.98 -13.15
C ASN A 119 -7.44 21.14 -14.52
N GLY A 120 -8.78 21.20 -14.51
CA GLY A 120 -9.59 21.35 -15.72
C GLY A 120 -9.90 20.04 -16.46
N VAL A 121 -9.32 18.91 -16.07
CA VAL A 121 -9.64 17.56 -16.58
C VAL A 121 -10.84 17.00 -15.81
N TYR A 122 -11.84 16.51 -16.53
CA TYR A 122 -12.92 15.70 -15.98
C TYR A 122 -12.41 14.29 -15.71
N CYS A 123 -12.64 13.78 -14.52
CA CYS A 123 -12.31 12.41 -14.14
C CYS A 123 -13.32 11.87 -13.13
N THR A 124 -13.27 10.56 -12.90
CA THR A 124 -14.20 9.86 -12.02
C THR A 124 -13.46 9.03 -10.96
N GLN A 125 -14.04 8.95 -9.76
CA GLN A 125 -13.70 7.93 -8.76
C GLN A 125 -15.00 7.28 -8.28
N CYS A 126 -15.18 5.99 -8.55
CA CYS A 126 -16.44 5.29 -8.27
C CYS A 126 -16.32 4.25 -7.16
N GLU A 127 -15.11 3.81 -6.78
CA GLU A 127 -14.93 2.91 -5.64
C GLU A 127 -14.89 3.69 -4.31
N ALA A 128 -15.57 3.25 -3.24
CA ALA A 128 -16.45 2.06 -3.17
C ALA A 128 -17.87 2.32 -3.69
N ASP A 129 -18.37 3.54 -3.55
CA ASP A 129 -19.77 3.86 -3.79
C ASP A 129 -19.96 5.27 -4.38
N GLY A 130 -19.07 5.64 -5.29
CA GLY A 130 -19.06 6.94 -5.96
C GLY A 130 -19.95 7.01 -7.20
N PHE A 131 -20.37 5.89 -7.79
CA PHE A 131 -21.19 5.91 -9.00
C PHE A 131 -22.59 6.51 -8.75
N ARG A 132 -23.13 6.35 -7.53
CA ARG A 132 -24.37 7.03 -7.08
C ARG A 132 -24.28 8.57 -7.07
N ARG A 133 -23.09 9.16 -7.24
CA ARG A 133 -22.89 10.61 -7.43
C ARG A 133 -22.88 11.04 -8.91
N ILE A 134 -23.13 10.10 -9.83
CA ILE A 134 -23.22 10.32 -11.28
C ILE A 134 -24.70 10.18 -11.70
N THR A 135 -25.32 9.05 -11.38
CA THR A 135 -26.75 8.79 -11.63
C THR A 135 -27.31 7.86 -10.56
N TYR A 136 -28.64 7.73 -10.46
CA TYR A 136 -29.22 6.78 -9.52
C TYR A 136 -28.95 5.34 -9.98
N PHE A 137 -28.46 4.49 -9.08
CA PHE A 137 -28.03 3.14 -9.46
C PHE A 137 -28.19 2.11 -8.34
N LEU A 138 -28.13 0.81 -8.69
CA LEU A 138 -27.90 -0.25 -7.70
C LEU A 138 -26.39 -0.31 -7.43
N ASP A 139 -25.90 0.61 -6.60
CA ASP A 139 -24.47 0.86 -6.43
C ASP A 139 -23.84 -0.10 -5.41
N ARG A 140 -23.79 -1.37 -5.82
CA ARG A 140 -23.31 -2.55 -5.09
C ARG A 140 -22.57 -3.50 -6.04
N PRO A 141 -21.51 -4.20 -5.58
CA PRO A 141 -20.56 -4.85 -6.48
C PRO A 141 -21.03 -6.20 -7.06
N ASP A 142 -22.10 -6.81 -6.55
CA ASP A 142 -22.72 -8.01 -7.14
C ASP A 142 -23.77 -7.70 -8.24
N VAL A 143 -23.98 -6.43 -8.59
CA VAL A 143 -24.78 -6.05 -9.76
C VAL A 143 -23.84 -5.72 -10.92
N LEU A 144 -23.71 -6.69 -11.84
CA LEU A 144 -22.81 -6.62 -12.99
C LEU A 144 -23.60 -6.27 -14.25
N ALA A 145 -23.16 -5.23 -14.98
CA ALA A 145 -23.81 -4.80 -16.21
C ALA A 145 -22.80 -4.55 -17.34
N VAL A 146 -23.26 -4.69 -18.58
CA VAL A 146 -22.51 -4.27 -19.77
C VAL A 146 -22.73 -2.76 -19.99
N TYR A 147 -21.67 -2.00 -20.24
CA TYR A 147 -21.76 -0.53 -20.36
C TYR A 147 -21.48 -0.07 -21.78
N THR A 148 -22.31 0.86 -22.25
CA THR A 148 -22.07 1.68 -23.43
C THR A 148 -22.11 3.15 -23.02
N THR A 149 -21.02 3.88 -23.23
CA THR A 149 -20.87 5.26 -22.74
C THR A 149 -20.55 6.19 -23.89
N ARG A 150 -21.50 7.05 -24.24
CA ARG A 150 -21.29 8.21 -25.08
C ARG A 150 -20.86 9.38 -24.20
N ILE A 151 -19.73 9.99 -24.55
CA ILE A 151 -19.16 11.14 -23.86
C ILE A 151 -19.13 12.28 -24.86
N GLU A 152 -19.67 13.44 -24.49
CA GLU A 152 -19.68 14.63 -25.32
C GLU A 152 -19.15 15.84 -24.54
N ALA A 153 -18.27 16.62 -25.15
CA ALA A 153 -17.70 17.81 -24.53
C ALA A 153 -17.43 18.94 -25.54
N ASP A 154 -17.09 20.12 -25.03
CA ASP A 154 -16.44 21.15 -25.83
C ASP A 154 -15.04 20.66 -26.28
N ARG A 155 -14.76 20.79 -27.58
CA ARG A 155 -13.54 20.25 -28.20
C ARG A 155 -12.27 20.99 -27.72
N THR A 156 -12.39 22.25 -27.33
CA THR A 156 -11.24 23.03 -26.83
C THR A 156 -10.95 22.73 -25.37
N GLU A 157 -11.98 22.47 -24.58
CA GLU A 157 -11.84 22.11 -23.17
C GLU A 157 -11.35 20.67 -23.00
N ALA A 158 -11.95 19.71 -23.72
CA ALA A 158 -11.70 18.29 -23.56
C ALA A 158 -11.49 17.60 -24.92
N PRO A 159 -10.40 17.88 -25.66
CA PRO A 159 -10.12 17.25 -26.96
C PRO A 159 -9.94 15.73 -26.89
N VAL A 160 -9.64 15.17 -25.71
CA VAL A 160 -9.53 13.72 -25.45
C VAL A 160 -10.72 13.30 -24.59
N LEU A 161 -11.46 12.29 -25.04
CA LEU A 161 -12.61 11.69 -24.33
C LEU A 161 -12.42 10.17 -24.25
N LEU A 162 -12.22 9.65 -23.04
CA LEU A 162 -11.94 8.24 -22.76
C LEU A 162 -13.04 7.64 -21.87
N GLY A 163 -13.40 6.40 -22.15
CA GLY A 163 -14.29 5.57 -21.32
C GLY A 163 -13.75 4.14 -21.20
N ASN A 164 -14.44 3.30 -20.43
CA ASN A 164 -14.10 1.88 -20.33
C ASN A 164 -14.31 1.14 -21.66
N GLY A 165 -13.59 0.03 -21.84
CA GLY A 165 -13.78 -0.87 -22.98
C GLY A 165 -13.09 -0.38 -24.25
N ASN A 166 -13.73 -0.61 -25.39
CA ASN A 166 -13.20 -0.32 -26.71
C ASN A 166 -13.83 0.96 -27.30
N PRO A 167 -13.06 1.78 -28.03
CA PRO A 167 -13.62 2.88 -28.79
C PRO A 167 -14.45 2.34 -29.97
N VAL A 168 -15.70 2.81 -30.09
CA VAL A 168 -16.64 2.36 -31.14
C VAL A 168 -16.80 3.42 -32.23
N GLU A 169 -17.09 4.65 -31.83
CA GLU A 169 -17.40 5.76 -32.73
C GLU A 169 -16.92 7.07 -32.13
N ALA A 170 -16.53 8.04 -32.95
CA ALA A 170 -16.28 9.40 -32.53
C ALA A 170 -16.68 10.37 -33.64
N GLY A 171 -17.15 11.57 -33.28
CA GLY A 171 -17.65 12.53 -34.27
C GLY A 171 -17.97 13.91 -33.71
N ASP A 172 -18.44 14.79 -34.59
CA ASP A 172 -18.94 16.11 -34.20
C ASP A 172 -20.33 16.01 -33.53
N ALA A 173 -20.57 16.85 -32.52
CA ALA A 173 -21.83 16.90 -31.77
C ALA A 173 -22.54 18.26 -31.90
N GLY A 174 -22.26 18.98 -32.99
CA GLY A 174 -22.71 20.37 -33.21
C GLY A 174 -21.56 21.38 -33.08
N PRO A 175 -21.85 22.69 -33.17
CA PRO A 175 -20.81 23.72 -33.20
C PRO A 175 -19.92 23.68 -31.95
N GLY A 176 -18.61 23.43 -32.15
CA GLY A 176 -17.60 23.45 -31.08
C GLY A 176 -17.55 22.19 -30.19
N ARG A 177 -18.52 21.27 -30.31
CA ARG A 177 -18.59 20.05 -29.49
C ARG A 177 -18.31 18.80 -30.29
N HIS A 178 -17.81 17.77 -29.62
CA HIS A 178 -17.55 16.46 -30.20
C HIS A 178 -17.88 15.36 -29.20
N TYR A 179 -17.94 14.13 -29.68
CA TYR A 179 -18.23 12.99 -28.84
C TYR A 179 -17.33 11.78 -29.15
N ALA A 180 -17.22 10.89 -28.18
CA ALA A 180 -16.68 9.55 -28.32
C ALA A 180 -17.66 8.54 -27.68
N LEU A 181 -17.88 7.42 -28.36
CA LEU A 181 -18.70 6.30 -27.92
C LEU A 181 -17.79 5.13 -27.57
N TRP A 182 -17.94 4.63 -26.35
CA TRP A 182 -17.16 3.53 -25.80
C TRP A 182 -18.08 2.37 -25.44
N HIS A 183 -17.62 1.14 -25.69
CA HIS A 183 -18.36 -0.07 -25.34
C HIS A 183 -17.45 -1.06 -24.63
N ASP A 184 -17.82 -1.42 -23.40
CA ASP A 184 -17.15 -2.47 -22.63
C ASP A 184 -18.00 -3.74 -22.66
N PRO A 185 -17.55 -4.80 -23.36
CA PRO A 185 -18.31 -6.03 -23.52
C PRO A 185 -18.36 -6.88 -22.24
N HIS A 186 -17.53 -6.58 -21.24
CA HIS A 186 -17.45 -7.37 -20.02
C HIS A 186 -18.44 -6.82 -18.98
N PRO A 187 -19.35 -7.65 -18.43
CA PRO A 187 -20.18 -7.24 -17.30
C PRO A 187 -19.31 -6.84 -16.12
N LYS A 188 -19.54 -5.64 -15.57
CA LYS A 188 -18.77 -5.10 -14.44
C LYS A 188 -19.68 -4.41 -13.44
N PRO A 189 -19.28 -4.32 -12.16
CA PRO A 189 -19.94 -3.48 -11.19
C PRO A 189 -19.67 -1.99 -11.45
N ALA A 190 -20.55 -1.15 -10.92
CA ALA A 190 -20.51 0.29 -11.12
C ALA A 190 -19.25 0.98 -10.58
N TYR A 191 -18.59 0.41 -9.56
CA TYR A 191 -17.36 0.96 -9.01
C TYR A 191 -16.19 0.97 -10.02
N LEU A 192 -16.23 0.10 -11.04
CA LEU A 192 -15.24 0.03 -12.11
C LEU A 192 -15.51 0.97 -13.29
N PHE A 193 -16.60 1.74 -13.23
CA PHE A 193 -16.88 2.76 -14.23
C PHE A 193 -15.81 3.86 -14.19
N ALA A 194 -15.32 4.26 -15.36
CA ALA A 194 -14.47 5.43 -15.52
C ALA A 194 -14.83 6.25 -16.76
N LEU A 195 -14.62 7.55 -16.61
CA LEU A 195 -14.68 8.54 -17.68
C LEU A 195 -13.56 9.57 -17.46
N VAL A 196 -12.84 9.89 -18.54
CA VAL A 196 -11.88 11.00 -18.55
C VAL A 196 -12.16 11.91 -19.74
N GLY A 197 -12.20 13.22 -19.49
CA GLY A 197 -12.32 14.24 -20.54
C GLY A 197 -11.37 15.39 -20.27
N GLY A 198 -10.46 15.72 -21.20
CA GLY A 198 -9.55 16.83 -20.95
C GLY A 198 -8.54 17.07 -22.07
N ARG A 199 -7.70 18.09 -21.86
CA ARG A 199 -6.55 18.37 -22.71
C ARG A 199 -5.37 17.55 -22.20
N LEU A 200 -5.06 16.45 -22.88
CA LEU A 200 -4.04 15.49 -22.48
C LEU A 200 -3.10 15.19 -23.64
N GLY A 201 -1.81 15.03 -23.32
CA GLY A 201 -0.83 14.36 -24.17
C GLY A 201 -0.81 12.86 -23.89
N LYS A 202 -0.17 12.07 -24.76
CA LYS A 202 0.02 10.64 -24.52
C LYS A 202 1.34 10.10 -25.05
N VAL A 203 1.82 9.05 -24.40
CA VAL A 203 2.79 8.10 -24.96
C VAL A 203 2.08 6.77 -25.19
N GLU A 204 2.37 6.08 -26.29
CA GLU A 204 1.69 4.83 -26.65
C GLU A 204 2.64 3.81 -27.27
N THR A 205 2.35 2.54 -27.05
CA THR A 205 3.03 1.40 -27.69
C THR A 205 2.08 0.21 -27.81
N PRO A 206 2.16 -0.59 -28.89
CA PRO A 206 1.39 -1.83 -28.97
C PRO A 206 1.99 -2.93 -28.09
N PHE A 207 1.13 -3.78 -27.54
CA PHE A 207 1.48 -5.07 -26.92
C PHE A 207 0.81 -6.20 -27.70
N THR A 208 1.49 -7.34 -27.89
CA THR A 208 0.87 -8.54 -28.46
C THR A 208 0.76 -9.59 -27.39
N THR A 209 -0.46 -9.97 -27.04
CA THR A 209 -0.75 -10.97 -26.01
C THR A 209 -0.25 -12.36 -26.42
N MET A 210 -0.08 -13.27 -25.47
CA MET A 210 0.20 -14.70 -25.69
C MET A 210 -0.80 -15.39 -26.63
N GLU A 211 -2.01 -14.85 -26.78
CA GLU A 211 -3.07 -15.35 -27.67
C GLU A 211 -3.05 -14.70 -29.07
N GLY A 212 -2.14 -13.75 -29.32
CA GLY A 212 -1.98 -13.05 -30.60
C GLY A 212 -2.84 -11.80 -30.78
N ARG A 213 -3.61 -11.35 -29.78
CA ARG A 213 -4.30 -10.04 -29.80
C ARG A 213 -3.29 -8.91 -29.72
N THR A 214 -3.43 -7.90 -30.57
CA THR A 214 -2.71 -6.63 -30.45
C THR A 214 -3.53 -5.65 -29.61
N VAL A 215 -2.94 -5.15 -28.53
CA VAL A 215 -3.52 -4.18 -27.60
C VAL A 215 -2.77 -2.85 -27.75
N SER A 216 -3.49 -1.74 -27.89
CA SER A 216 -2.88 -0.41 -27.84
C SER A 216 -2.77 0.06 -26.39
N CYS A 217 -1.56 0.15 -25.86
CA CYS A 217 -1.31 0.61 -24.49
C CYS A 217 -0.89 2.08 -24.51
N ALA A 218 -1.55 2.91 -23.70
CA ALA A 218 -1.25 4.34 -23.66
C ALA A 218 -1.26 4.90 -22.23
N VAL A 219 -0.35 5.85 -21.97
CA VAL A 219 -0.32 6.66 -20.76
C VAL A 219 -0.61 8.10 -21.13
N TYR A 220 -1.68 8.66 -20.59
CA TYR A 220 -2.14 10.02 -20.79
C TYR A 220 -1.72 10.91 -19.62
N VAL A 221 -1.20 12.09 -19.93
CA VAL A 221 -0.68 13.05 -18.96
C VAL A 221 -1.04 14.48 -19.37
N GLU A 222 -0.88 15.43 -18.46
CA GLU A 222 -0.99 16.85 -18.84
C GLU A 222 0.04 17.22 -19.93
N PRO A 223 -0.30 18.10 -20.88
CA PRO A 223 0.59 18.48 -21.97
C PRO A 223 1.94 19.02 -21.48
N GLY A 224 3.03 18.57 -22.10
CA GLY A 224 4.40 18.92 -21.73
C GLY A 224 5.04 18.00 -20.70
N LYS A 225 4.34 16.96 -20.23
CA LYS A 225 4.85 15.95 -19.29
C LYS A 225 5.07 14.57 -19.94
N GLU A 226 4.88 14.43 -21.25
CA GLU A 226 4.91 13.16 -21.99
C GLU A 226 6.28 12.46 -21.88
N ASP A 227 7.37 13.24 -21.82
CA ASP A 227 8.74 12.75 -21.65
C ASP A 227 8.96 12.03 -20.30
N ARG A 228 8.11 12.27 -19.30
CA ARG A 228 8.16 11.64 -17.97
C ARG A 228 7.26 10.40 -17.85
N ALA A 229 6.46 10.08 -18.87
CA ALA A 229 5.49 8.99 -18.83
C ALA A 229 6.03 7.66 -19.39
N GLY A 230 7.22 7.68 -20.02
CA GLY A 230 7.78 6.50 -20.70
C GLY A 230 8.03 5.30 -19.78
N TYR A 231 8.44 5.53 -18.54
CA TYR A 231 8.67 4.45 -17.58
C TYR A 231 7.37 3.78 -17.12
N ALA A 232 6.30 4.55 -16.90
CA ALA A 232 5.00 3.98 -16.58
C ALA A 232 4.45 3.13 -17.74
N LEU A 233 4.63 3.59 -19.00
CA LEU A 233 4.25 2.80 -20.17
C LEU A 233 5.05 1.49 -20.26
N ASP A 234 6.36 1.54 -20.01
CA ASP A 234 7.19 0.32 -19.93
C ASP A 234 6.71 -0.64 -18.82
N ALA A 235 6.37 -0.11 -17.63
CA ALA A 235 5.84 -0.91 -16.54
C ALA A 235 4.50 -1.59 -16.90
N VAL A 236 3.62 -0.93 -17.66
CA VAL A 236 2.40 -1.57 -18.19
C VAL A 236 2.76 -2.79 -19.03
N ILE A 237 3.70 -2.64 -19.96
CA ILE A 237 4.12 -3.73 -20.85
C ILE A 237 4.75 -4.90 -20.09
N ARG A 238 5.62 -4.61 -19.12
CA ARG A 238 6.21 -5.66 -18.26
C ARG A 238 5.15 -6.37 -17.41
N SER A 239 4.16 -5.63 -16.90
CA SER A 239 3.05 -6.20 -16.13
C SER A 239 2.22 -7.17 -16.97
N MET A 240 1.88 -6.78 -18.21
CA MET A 240 1.17 -7.64 -19.17
C MET A 240 1.95 -8.92 -19.47
N ALA A 241 3.23 -8.80 -19.81
CA ALA A 241 4.06 -9.96 -20.14
C ALA A 241 4.28 -10.90 -18.94
N TRP A 242 4.44 -10.33 -17.74
CA TRP A 242 4.63 -11.13 -16.53
C TRP A 242 3.35 -11.88 -16.16
N ASP A 243 2.17 -11.27 -16.28
CA ASP A 243 0.91 -11.94 -15.93
C ASP A 243 0.59 -13.12 -16.85
N GLU A 244 0.95 -13.00 -18.14
CA GLU A 244 0.90 -14.12 -19.10
C GLU A 244 1.85 -15.25 -18.70
N THR A 245 3.06 -14.93 -18.26
CA THR A 245 4.06 -15.95 -17.89
C THR A 245 3.77 -16.59 -16.53
N ALA A 246 3.49 -15.78 -15.52
CA ALA A 246 3.35 -16.20 -14.13
C ALA A 246 1.94 -16.73 -13.80
N PHE A 247 0.89 -16.15 -14.40
CA PHE A 247 -0.52 -16.47 -14.15
C PHE A 247 -1.30 -16.91 -15.39
N GLY A 248 -0.69 -16.97 -16.58
CA GLY A 248 -1.36 -17.43 -17.82
C GLY A 248 -2.54 -16.53 -18.20
N ARG A 249 -2.48 -15.26 -17.82
CA ARG A 249 -3.58 -14.30 -17.91
C ARG A 249 -3.27 -13.25 -18.98
N ALA A 250 -3.89 -13.37 -20.15
CA ALA A 250 -3.82 -12.36 -21.20
C ALA A 250 -4.78 -11.20 -20.92
N TYR A 251 -4.47 -10.03 -21.50
CA TYR A 251 -5.40 -8.89 -21.50
C TYR A 251 -6.56 -9.10 -22.48
N ASP A 252 -7.73 -8.53 -22.17
CA ASP A 252 -9.03 -8.95 -22.72
C ASP A 252 -9.83 -7.84 -23.43
N LEU A 253 -9.19 -6.70 -23.72
CA LEU A 253 -9.71 -5.59 -24.52
C LEU A 253 -8.69 -5.16 -25.59
N ASP A 254 -9.06 -4.22 -26.46
CA ASP A 254 -8.23 -3.77 -27.58
C ASP A 254 -7.37 -2.55 -27.25
N VAL A 255 -7.72 -1.83 -26.17
CA VAL A 255 -6.95 -0.69 -25.65
C VAL A 255 -6.80 -0.80 -24.14
N PHE A 256 -5.65 -0.38 -23.62
CA PHE A 256 -5.40 -0.23 -22.18
C PHE A 256 -4.86 1.17 -21.92
N ASN A 257 -5.62 1.98 -21.19
CA ASN A 257 -5.29 3.37 -20.95
C ASN A 257 -5.00 3.62 -19.47
N VAL A 258 -3.91 4.33 -19.20
CA VAL A 258 -3.59 4.91 -17.88
C VAL A 258 -3.70 6.42 -18.00
N VAL A 259 -4.37 7.08 -17.06
CA VAL A 259 -4.47 8.55 -17.01
C VAL A 259 -3.90 9.07 -15.70
N ALA A 260 -2.89 9.92 -15.78
CA ALA A 260 -2.34 10.63 -14.63
C ALA A 260 -3.14 11.92 -14.36
N VAL A 261 -3.64 12.08 -13.13
CA VAL A 261 -4.32 13.28 -12.64
C VAL A 261 -3.67 13.79 -11.36
N SER A 262 -3.66 15.11 -11.13
CA SER A 262 -2.96 15.69 -9.98
C SER A 262 -3.72 15.55 -8.66
N ASP A 263 -5.04 15.71 -8.67
CA ASP A 263 -5.88 15.55 -7.47
C ASP A 263 -6.64 14.23 -7.51
N PHE A 264 -6.11 13.26 -6.77
CA PHE A 264 -6.71 11.93 -6.57
C PHE A 264 -6.59 11.55 -5.09
N ASN A 265 -7.71 11.23 -4.45
CA ASN A 265 -7.72 10.86 -3.02
C ASN A 265 -6.98 9.55 -2.77
N MET A 266 -7.12 8.59 -3.70
CA MET A 266 -6.46 7.29 -3.67
C MET A 266 -5.10 7.33 -4.39
N GLY A 267 -4.39 6.21 -4.40
CA GLY A 267 -3.13 6.09 -5.15
C GLY A 267 -3.37 5.95 -6.65
N ALA A 268 -4.12 4.92 -7.01
CA ALA A 268 -4.59 4.61 -8.34
C ALA A 268 -5.91 3.82 -8.25
N MET A 269 -6.50 3.48 -9.39
CA MET A 269 -7.79 2.78 -9.46
C MET A 269 -7.85 1.88 -10.70
N GLU A 270 -8.42 0.68 -10.53
CA GLU A 270 -8.37 -0.41 -11.50
C GLU A 270 -9.44 -0.36 -12.60
N ASN A 271 -10.02 0.81 -12.89
CA ASN A 271 -11.20 0.90 -13.75
C ASN A 271 -10.97 0.20 -15.09
N LYS A 272 -11.91 -0.65 -15.51
CA LYS A 272 -11.72 -1.60 -16.62
C LYS A 272 -11.27 -0.91 -17.91
N GLY A 273 -10.01 -1.10 -18.30
CA GLY A 273 -9.38 -0.54 -19.50
C GLY A 273 -9.07 0.95 -19.48
N LEU A 274 -9.32 1.65 -18.37
CA LEU A 274 -9.07 3.08 -18.20
C LEU A 274 -8.68 3.39 -16.76
N ASN A 275 -7.49 2.95 -16.35
CA ASN A 275 -7.01 3.17 -15.00
C ASN A 275 -6.69 4.66 -14.77
N ILE A 276 -7.01 5.17 -13.58
CA ILE A 276 -6.76 6.56 -13.19
C ILE A 276 -5.77 6.57 -12.02
N PHE A 277 -4.71 7.35 -12.16
CA PHE A 277 -3.58 7.40 -11.21
C PHE A 277 -3.34 8.81 -10.71
N ASN A 278 -2.89 8.93 -9.46
CA ASN A 278 -2.21 10.15 -9.03
C ASN A 278 -0.90 10.33 -9.81
N ASP A 279 -0.62 11.54 -10.31
CA ASP A 279 0.52 11.82 -11.18
C ASP A 279 1.90 11.47 -10.58
N LYS A 280 2.03 11.53 -9.25
CA LYS A 280 3.17 11.03 -8.45
C LYS A 280 3.55 9.58 -8.77
N TYR A 281 2.58 8.75 -9.15
CA TYR A 281 2.76 7.32 -9.43
C TYR A 281 2.85 7.00 -10.92
N VAL A 282 3.06 8.02 -11.76
CA VAL A 282 3.21 7.87 -13.22
C VAL A 282 4.45 8.60 -13.74
N LEU A 283 4.66 9.84 -13.27
CA LEU A 283 5.66 10.74 -13.84
C LEU A 283 7.04 10.54 -13.20
N ALA A 284 8.02 10.14 -14.01
CA ALA A 284 9.40 10.01 -13.55
C ALA A 284 10.42 10.52 -14.57
N SER A 285 11.44 11.20 -14.06
CA SER A 285 12.68 11.45 -14.78
C SER A 285 13.87 11.21 -13.84
N PRO A 286 15.08 10.91 -14.34
CA PRO A 286 16.26 10.76 -13.48
C PRO A 286 16.50 11.99 -12.59
N GLU A 287 16.09 13.17 -13.06
CA GLU A 287 16.29 14.43 -12.36
C GLU A 287 15.28 14.72 -11.25
N THR A 288 14.15 14.01 -11.20
CA THR A 288 13.05 14.28 -10.24
C THR A 288 12.63 13.07 -9.42
N ALA A 289 12.83 11.86 -9.93
CA ALA A 289 12.40 10.60 -9.31
C ALA A 289 13.60 9.78 -8.80
N THR A 290 13.46 9.21 -7.60
CA THR A 290 14.43 8.28 -7.01
C THR A 290 14.16 6.85 -7.48
N ASP A 291 15.11 5.96 -7.24
CA ASP A 291 14.95 4.53 -7.49
C ASP A 291 13.74 3.94 -6.74
N GLY A 292 13.46 4.46 -5.55
CA GLY A 292 12.27 4.12 -4.78
C GLY A 292 10.97 4.58 -5.45
N ASP A 293 10.96 5.76 -6.10
CA ASP A 293 9.80 6.19 -6.87
C ASP A 293 9.61 5.34 -8.12
N TYR A 294 10.68 5.01 -8.85
CA TYR A 294 10.60 4.09 -9.99
C TYR A 294 10.06 2.72 -9.57
N ALA A 295 10.54 2.17 -8.46
CA ALA A 295 10.02 0.92 -7.89
C ALA A 295 8.54 1.03 -7.48
N ALA A 296 8.12 2.17 -6.92
CA ALA A 296 6.73 2.39 -6.56
C ALA A 296 5.81 2.54 -7.80
N ILE A 297 6.27 3.25 -8.84
CA ILE A 297 5.54 3.42 -10.09
C ILE A 297 5.27 2.05 -10.72
N GLU A 298 6.30 1.21 -10.87
CA GLU A 298 6.09 -0.10 -11.50
C GLU A 298 5.23 -1.04 -10.64
N ALA A 299 5.37 -1.01 -9.31
CA ALA A 299 4.58 -1.86 -8.42
C ALA A 299 3.09 -1.48 -8.49
N ILE A 300 2.77 -0.19 -8.46
CA ILE A 300 1.38 0.28 -8.51
C ILE A 300 0.80 0.09 -9.91
N ILE A 301 1.56 0.35 -11.00
CA ILE A 301 1.11 0.03 -12.36
C ILE A 301 0.78 -1.46 -12.50
N ALA A 302 1.62 -2.34 -11.94
CA ALA A 302 1.40 -3.77 -11.96
C ALA A 302 0.16 -4.17 -11.15
N HIS A 303 0.00 -3.62 -9.93
CA HIS A 303 -1.17 -3.82 -9.08
C HIS A 303 -2.48 -3.54 -9.84
N GLU A 304 -2.60 -2.34 -10.40
CA GLU A 304 -3.81 -1.92 -11.12
C GLU A 304 -4.04 -2.74 -12.40
N TYR A 305 -2.98 -3.20 -13.07
CA TYR A 305 -3.10 -4.10 -14.20
C TYR A 305 -3.61 -5.49 -13.77
N PHE A 306 -3.08 -6.05 -12.68
CA PHE A 306 -3.43 -7.40 -12.21
C PHE A 306 -4.89 -7.50 -11.73
N HIS A 307 -5.45 -6.41 -11.22
CA HIS A 307 -6.88 -6.30 -10.95
C HIS A 307 -7.76 -6.58 -12.18
N ASN A 308 -7.25 -6.44 -13.41
CA ASN A 308 -7.99 -6.85 -14.61
C ASN A 308 -8.55 -8.28 -14.50
N TRP A 309 -7.84 -9.18 -13.81
CA TRP A 309 -8.31 -10.52 -13.48
C TRP A 309 -8.80 -10.66 -12.03
N SER A 310 -8.02 -10.24 -11.02
CA SER A 310 -8.37 -10.34 -9.59
C SER A 310 -9.01 -9.06 -9.06
N GLY A 311 -10.19 -8.74 -9.56
CA GLY A 311 -10.95 -7.54 -9.17
C GLY A 311 -12.01 -7.18 -10.20
N ASN A 312 -11.66 -7.32 -11.49
CA ASN A 312 -12.54 -6.93 -12.59
C ASN A 312 -13.26 -8.12 -13.21
N ARG A 313 -12.51 -9.09 -13.76
CA ARG A 313 -13.11 -10.31 -14.34
C ARG A 313 -13.72 -11.21 -13.28
N VAL A 314 -13.08 -11.30 -12.13
CA VAL A 314 -13.67 -11.84 -10.90
C VAL A 314 -13.69 -10.73 -9.87
N THR A 315 -14.88 -10.24 -9.51
CA THR A 315 -15.04 -9.12 -8.57
C THR A 315 -15.56 -9.59 -7.21
N CYS A 316 -15.78 -8.66 -6.27
CA CYS A 316 -16.27 -8.95 -4.92
C CYS A 316 -17.81 -9.00 -4.89
N ARG A 317 -18.41 -10.03 -4.27
CA ARG A 317 -19.88 -10.10 -4.06
C ARG A 317 -20.41 -8.94 -3.22
N ASP A 318 -19.64 -8.57 -2.21
CA ASP A 318 -19.94 -7.48 -1.29
C ASP A 318 -18.62 -6.95 -0.75
N TRP A 319 -18.66 -5.76 -0.15
CA TRP A 319 -17.47 -5.07 0.31
C TRP A 319 -16.74 -5.76 1.48
N PHE A 320 -17.37 -6.73 2.16
CA PHE A 320 -16.65 -7.55 3.14
C PHE A 320 -15.63 -8.48 2.45
N GLN A 321 -15.86 -8.82 1.18
CA GLN A 321 -14.93 -9.59 0.37
C GLN A 321 -13.79 -8.75 -0.20
N LEU A 322 -13.57 -7.51 0.25
CA LEU A 322 -12.49 -6.65 -0.26
C LEU A 322 -11.11 -7.34 -0.21
N CYS A 323 -10.83 -8.12 0.85
CA CYS A 323 -9.60 -8.90 0.96
C CYS A 323 -9.39 -9.93 -0.15
N LEU A 324 -10.45 -10.35 -0.86
CA LEU A 324 -10.35 -11.25 -2.00
C LEU A 324 -9.67 -10.57 -3.19
N LYS A 325 -10.08 -9.34 -3.54
CA LYS A 325 -9.42 -8.60 -4.62
C LYS A 325 -8.09 -8.05 -4.15
N GLU A 326 -8.07 -7.40 -2.98
CA GLU A 326 -6.89 -6.66 -2.52
C GLU A 326 -5.78 -7.56 -2.04
N GLY A 327 -6.06 -8.51 -1.16
CA GLY A 327 -5.03 -9.43 -0.66
C GLY A 327 -4.42 -10.25 -1.80
N LEU A 328 -5.23 -10.69 -2.76
CA LEU A 328 -4.75 -11.43 -3.92
C LEU A 328 -3.94 -10.55 -4.90
N THR A 329 -4.40 -9.34 -5.20
CA THR A 329 -3.70 -8.43 -6.10
C THR A 329 -2.40 -7.93 -5.49
N VAL A 330 -2.39 -7.58 -4.19
CA VAL A 330 -1.16 -7.26 -3.46
C VAL A 330 -0.17 -8.41 -3.50
N PHE A 331 -0.62 -9.65 -3.27
CA PHE A 331 0.25 -10.81 -3.43
C PHE A 331 0.87 -10.89 -4.85
N ARG A 332 0.09 -10.60 -5.90
CA ARG A 332 0.57 -10.63 -7.30
C ARG A 332 1.54 -9.50 -7.60
N ASP A 333 1.29 -8.26 -7.15
CA ASP A 333 2.23 -7.16 -7.33
C ASP A 333 3.55 -7.37 -6.58
N GLN A 334 3.49 -8.03 -5.42
CA GLN A 334 4.68 -8.34 -4.65
C GLN A 334 5.52 -9.41 -5.34
N GLU A 335 4.89 -10.42 -5.96
CA GLU A 335 5.59 -11.43 -6.75
C GLU A 335 6.19 -10.83 -8.01
N PHE A 336 5.47 -9.96 -8.72
CA PHE A 336 5.99 -9.21 -9.87
C PHE A 336 7.22 -8.39 -9.48
N SER A 337 7.12 -7.57 -8.44
CA SER A 337 8.21 -6.71 -7.98
C SER A 337 9.41 -7.53 -7.49
N SER A 338 9.16 -8.70 -6.90
CA SER A 338 10.21 -9.65 -6.51
C SER A 338 10.95 -10.25 -7.72
N ASP A 339 10.25 -10.52 -8.83
CA ASP A 339 10.83 -11.05 -10.07
C ASP A 339 11.52 -9.97 -10.91
N MET A 340 11.01 -8.73 -10.89
CA MET A 340 11.60 -7.59 -11.61
C MET A 340 12.84 -7.03 -10.92
N ARG A 341 12.92 -7.20 -9.59
CA ARG A 341 14.03 -6.67 -8.77
C ARG A 341 14.75 -7.77 -7.99
N SER A 342 15.10 -7.48 -6.74
CA SER A 342 15.71 -8.45 -5.83
C SER A 342 14.63 -8.97 -4.89
N ARG A 343 14.20 -10.21 -5.11
CA ARG A 343 13.24 -10.92 -4.26
C ARG A 343 13.53 -10.82 -2.75
N PRO A 344 14.75 -11.07 -2.24
CA PRO A 344 15.00 -10.92 -0.80
C PRO A 344 14.83 -9.48 -0.32
N VAL A 345 15.30 -8.50 -1.09
CA VAL A 345 15.18 -7.08 -0.76
C VAL A 345 13.71 -6.66 -0.71
N HIS A 346 12.95 -7.08 -1.72
CA HIS A 346 11.52 -6.82 -1.81
C HIS A 346 10.75 -7.46 -0.64
N ARG A 347 10.99 -8.76 -0.37
CA ARG A 347 10.36 -9.44 0.77
C ARG A 347 10.63 -8.73 2.09
N ILE A 348 11.89 -8.34 2.34
CA ILE A 348 12.25 -7.62 3.56
C ILE A 348 11.46 -6.31 3.67
N ALA A 349 11.35 -5.54 2.57
CA ALA A 349 10.58 -4.30 2.56
C ALA A 349 9.10 -4.54 2.93
N GLU A 350 8.47 -5.55 2.35
CA GLU A 350 7.07 -5.90 2.62
C GLU A 350 6.84 -6.30 4.08
N VAL A 351 7.70 -7.16 4.63
CA VAL A 351 7.57 -7.61 6.02
C VAL A 351 7.82 -6.47 7.00
N ARG A 352 8.79 -5.59 6.73
CA ARG A 352 9.01 -4.37 7.54
C ARG A 352 7.78 -3.48 7.52
N SER A 353 7.22 -3.25 6.34
CA SER A 353 6.01 -2.43 6.14
C SER A 353 4.81 -2.99 6.91
N LEU A 354 4.59 -4.31 6.80
CA LEU A 354 3.55 -5.03 7.53
C LEU A 354 3.74 -4.93 9.05
N ARG A 355 4.96 -5.15 9.56
CA ARG A 355 5.24 -5.05 11.00
C ARG A 355 5.09 -3.62 11.54
N ALA A 356 5.38 -2.60 10.74
CA ALA A 356 5.27 -1.20 11.14
C ALA A 356 3.83 -0.65 11.08
N ARG A 357 3.00 -1.19 10.17
CA ARG A 357 1.64 -0.71 9.91
C ARG A 357 0.57 -1.65 10.46
N GLN A 358 0.60 -2.89 9.98
CA GLN A 358 -0.43 -3.90 10.21
C GLN A 358 -0.40 -4.45 11.65
N PHE A 359 0.77 -4.81 12.19
CA PHE A 359 0.85 -5.35 13.56
C PHE A 359 0.33 -4.37 14.63
N PRO A 360 0.65 -3.06 14.58
CA PRO A 360 0.04 -2.08 15.48
C PRO A 360 -1.47 -1.92 15.28
N GLU A 361 -1.97 -2.00 14.04
CA GLU A 361 -3.40 -1.95 13.74
C GLU A 361 -4.14 -3.15 14.36
N ASP A 362 -3.60 -4.35 14.21
CA ASP A 362 -4.14 -5.61 14.76
C ASP A 362 -4.06 -5.70 16.29
N ALA A 363 -3.22 -4.88 16.92
CA ALA A 363 -3.11 -4.77 18.39
C ALA A 363 -3.91 -3.60 18.97
N GLY A 364 -4.39 -2.70 18.11
CA GLY A 364 -5.03 -1.45 18.49
C GLY A 364 -6.57 -1.52 18.53
N PRO A 365 -7.23 -0.38 18.81
CA PRO A 365 -8.69 -0.26 18.78
C PRO A 365 -9.28 -0.39 17.36
N LEU A 366 -8.44 -0.31 16.32
CA LEU A 366 -8.81 -0.52 14.92
C LEU A 366 -8.79 -1.99 14.50
N ARG A 367 -8.44 -2.91 15.42
CA ARG A 367 -8.32 -4.33 15.14
C ARG A 367 -9.60 -4.89 14.48
N HIS A 368 -9.43 -5.50 13.32
CA HIS A 368 -10.48 -6.20 12.59
C HIS A 368 -9.88 -7.39 11.80
N PRO A 369 -10.65 -8.44 11.48
CA PRO A 369 -10.17 -9.51 10.61
C PRO A 369 -10.00 -9.01 9.17
N VAL A 370 -9.24 -9.74 8.34
CA VAL A 370 -9.07 -9.35 6.92
C VAL A 370 -10.40 -9.38 6.15
N ARG A 371 -11.35 -10.22 6.57
CA ARG A 371 -12.76 -10.15 6.19
C ARG A 371 -13.58 -9.63 7.39
N PRO A 372 -13.85 -8.31 7.46
CA PRO A 372 -14.71 -7.74 8.50
C PRO A 372 -16.10 -8.40 8.50
N ARG A 373 -16.79 -8.35 9.64
CA ARG A 373 -18.19 -8.80 9.76
C ARG A 373 -19.19 -7.65 9.85
N ALA A 374 -18.71 -6.44 10.14
CA ALA A 374 -19.54 -5.24 10.16
C ALA A 374 -18.71 -3.98 9.87
N TYR A 375 -19.33 -2.98 9.25
CA TYR A 375 -18.75 -1.65 9.04
C TYR A 375 -19.82 -0.56 9.09
N ALA A 376 -19.41 0.66 9.46
CA ALA A 376 -20.24 1.86 9.34
C ALA A 376 -19.88 2.70 8.10
N GLU A 377 -18.60 2.70 7.73
CA GLU A 377 -18.04 3.39 6.56
C GLU A 377 -17.03 2.43 5.90
N ILE A 378 -17.23 2.09 4.63
CA ILE A 378 -16.39 1.12 3.93
C ILE A 378 -15.01 1.69 3.61
N ASN A 379 -14.91 3.00 3.40
CA ASN A 379 -13.65 3.68 3.13
C ASN A 379 -12.63 3.52 4.28
N ASN A 380 -13.08 3.17 5.48
CA ASN A 380 -12.20 2.89 6.62
C ASN A 380 -11.57 1.48 6.61
N PHE A 381 -11.94 0.61 5.66
CA PHE A 381 -11.41 -0.76 5.53
C PHE A 381 -10.34 -0.91 4.44
N TYR A 382 -9.90 0.20 3.84
CA TYR A 382 -8.69 0.26 3.01
C TYR A 382 -7.44 0.29 3.91
N THR A 383 -7.22 -0.82 4.62
CA THR A 383 -6.25 -0.92 5.71
C THR A 383 -5.11 -1.88 5.40
N ALA A 384 -4.00 -1.75 6.13
CA ALA A 384 -2.88 -2.68 6.06
C ALA A 384 -3.31 -4.13 6.38
N THR A 385 -4.36 -4.29 7.19
CA THR A 385 -4.93 -5.60 7.48
C THR A 385 -5.63 -6.23 6.27
N VAL A 386 -6.45 -5.48 5.52
CA VAL A 386 -7.12 -6.04 4.32
C VAL A 386 -6.11 -6.30 3.19
N TYR A 387 -5.15 -5.40 3.01
CA TYR A 387 -4.16 -5.44 1.93
C TYR A 387 -2.96 -6.34 2.28
N ASP A 388 -2.08 -5.88 3.17
CA ASP A 388 -0.80 -6.53 3.46
C ASP A 388 -0.99 -7.90 4.14
N LYS A 389 -1.82 -7.98 5.20
CA LYS A 389 -2.10 -9.29 5.85
C LYS A 389 -2.94 -10.19 4.96
N GLY A 390 -3.82 -9.63 4.11
CA GLY A 390 -4.52 -10.38 3.07
C GLY A 390 -3.54 -11.08 2.11
N ALA A 391 -2.52 -10.38 1.64
CA ALA A 391 -1.46 -10.93 0.81
C ALA A 391 -0.63 -12.00 1.52
N GLU A 392 -0.32 -11.82 2.81
CA GLU A 392 0.36 -12.84 3.60
C GLU A 392 -0.48 -14.11 3.76
N ILE A 393 -1.81 -14.02 3.84
CA ILE A 393 -2.68 -15.20 3.88
C ILE A 393 -2.66 -15.94 2.54
N VAL A 394 -2.67 -15.22 1.40
CA VAL A 394 -2.51 -15.84 0.08
C VAL A 394 -1.14 -16.51 -0.07
N ARG A 395 -0.08 -15.84 0.38
CA ARG A 395 1.30 -16.38 0.40
C ARG A 395 1.41 -17.61 1.30
N MET A 396 0.77 -17.59 2.47
CA MET A 396 0.69 -18.73 3.38
C MET A 396 -0.01 -19.91 2.74
N LEU A 397 -1.11 -19.69 2.01
CA LEU A 397 -1.80 -20.75 1.28
C LEU A 397 -0.84 -21.41 0.27
N ARG A 398 -0.09 -20.60 -0.50
CA ARG A 398 0.96 -21.10 -1.40
C ARG A 398 2.04 -21.90 -0.68
N THR A 399 2.50 -21.44 0.48
CA THR A 399 3.49 -22.16 1.30
C THR A 399 2.92 -23.48 1.84
N LEU A 400 1.64 -23.52 2.20
CA LEU A 400 0.97 -24.69 2.76
C LEU A 400 0.78 -25.80 1.71
N ILE A 401 0.34 -25.45 0.50
CA ILE A 401 -0.02 -26.43 -0.54
C ILE A 401 1.05 -26.63 -1.62
N GLY A 402 2.07 -25.77 -1.63
CA GLY A 402 3.13 -25.78 -2.63
C GLY A 402 2.81 -24.96 -3.90
N PRO A 403 3.84 -24.52 -4.62
CA PRO A 403 3.69 -23.59 -5.75
C PRO A 403 2.91 -24.18 -6.94
N GLU A 404 3.09 -25.47 -7.22
CA GLU A 404 2.42 -26.16 -8.35
C GLU A 404 0.90 -26.26 -8.12
N ALA A 405 0.50 -26.72 -6.93
CA ALA A 405 -0.91 -26.79 -6.55
C ALA A 405 -1.54 -25.41 -6.43
N PHE A 406 -0.80 -24.41 -5.94
CA PHE A 406 -1.26 -23.03 -5.92
C PHE A 406 -1.53 -22.51 -7.34
N ARG A 407 -0.62 -22.76 -8.28
CA ARG A 407 -0.80 -22.37 -9.68
C ARG A 407 -2.05 -22.99 -10.29
N ALA A 408 -2.24 -24.30 -10.12
CA ALA A 408 -3.42 -25.01 -10.61
C ALA A 408 -4.72 -24.55 -9.94
N GLY A 409 -4.67 -24.22 -8.63
CA GLY A 409 -5.80 -23.64 -7.89
C GLY A 409 -6.20 -22.26 -8.41
N MET A 410 -5.24 -21.40 -8.75
CA MET A 410 -5.49 -20.10 -9.36
C MET A 410 -6.13 -20.22 -10.75
N ASP A 411 -5.65 -21.14 -11.59
CA ASP A 411 -6.27 -21.40 -12.91
C ASP A 411 -7.72 -21.85 -12.77
N ARG A 412 -8.00 -22.73 -11.79
CA ARG A 412 -9.34 -23.16 -11.48
C ARG A 412 -10.21 -22.03 -10.93
N TYR A 413 -9.69 -21.22 -10.01
CA TYR A 413 -10.40 -20.09 -9.45
C TYR A 413 -10.88 -19.14 -10.55
N PHE A 414 -9.99 -18.76 -11.48
CA PHE A 414 -10.40 -17.91 -12.60
C PHE A 414 -11.39 -18.61 -13.52
N ALA A 415 -11.19 -19.89 -13.86
CA ALA A 415 -12.13 -20.63 -14.70
C ALA A 415 -13.54 -20.76 -14.09
N ASP A 416 -13.62 -20.98 -12.78
CA ASP A 416 -14.89 -21.20 -12.06
C ASP A 416 -15.60 -19.87 -11.69
N ASN A 417 -14.92 -18.74 -11.80
CA ASN A 417 -15.40 -17.44 -11.31
C ASN A 417 -15.40 -16.30 -12.34
N ASP A 418 -14.98 -16.56 -13.56
CA ASP A 418 -14.93 -15.54 -14.61
C ASP A 418 -16.33 -14.94 -14.90
N GLY A 419 -16.43 -13.61 -14.88
CA GLY A 419 -17.65 -12.86 -15.12
C GLY A 419 -18.65 -12.85 -13.95
N ARG A 420 -18.24 -13.25 -12.74
CA ARG A 420 -19.08 -13.19 -11.53
C ARG A 420 -18.43 -12.44 -10.37
N ALA A 421 -19.27 -12.07 -9.41
CA ALA A 421 -18.85 -11.57 -8.11
C ALA A 421 -18.70 -12.74 -7.13
N ALA A 422 -17.51 -12.92 -6.56
CA ALA A 422 -17.09 -14.10 -5.79
C ALA A 422 -16.89 -13.80 -4.30
N THR A 423 -16.71 -14.85 -3.50
CA THR A 423 -16.36 -14.78 -2.07
C THR A 423 -15.06 -15.49 -1.73
N VAL A 424 -14.57 -15.31 -0.50
CA VAL A 424 -13.41 -16.06 0.02
C VAL A 424 -13.64 -17.58 -0.05
N GLU A 425 -14.87 -18.04 0.19
CA GLU A 425 -15.23 -19.46 0.07
C GLU A 425 -15.03 -19.99 -1.36
N ASP A 426 -15.43 -19.23 -2.38
CA ASP A 426 -15.20 -19.60 -3.78
C ASP A 426 -13.70 -19.73 -4.09
N PHE A 427 -12.89 -18.81 -3.54
CA PHE A 427 -11.44 -18.83 -3.69
C PHE A 427 -10.83 -20.10 -3.07
N LEU A 428 -11.10 -20.37 -1.79
CA LEU A 428 -10.58 -21.55 -1.10
C LEU A 428 -11.08 -22.87 -1.70
N ALA A 429 -12.33 -22.92 -2.16
CA ALA A 429 -12.89 -24.10 -2.81
C ALA A 429 -12.12 -24.52 -4.06
N ALA A 430 -11.59 -23.57 -4.84
CA ALA A 430 -10.77 -23.87 -6.01
C ALA A 430 -9.49 -24.64 -5.65
N PHE A 431 -8.79 -24.22 -4.58
CA PHE A 431 -7.57 -24.91 -4.11
C PHE A 431 -7.89 -26.24 -3.43
N ALA A 432 -8.95 -26.30 -2.61
CA ALA A 432 -9.39 -27.55 -1.99
C ALA A 432 -9.73 -28.60 -3.05
N ALA A 433 -10.37 -28.19 -4.16
CA ALA A 433 -10.76 -29.11 -5.22
C ALA A 433 -9.59 -29.55 -6.13
N VAL A 434 -8.46 -28.84 -6.14
CA VAL A 434 -7.21 -29.25 -6.81
C VAL A 434 -6.37 -30.16 -5.93
N THR A 435 -6.27 -29.84 -4.64
CA THR A 435 -5.38 -30.52 -3.69
C THR A 435 -6.03 -31.72 -3.00
N GLY A 436 -7.35 -31.72 -2.86
CA GLY A 436 -8.07 -32.62 -1.95
C GLY A 436 -7.86 -32.30 -0.46
N HIS A 437 -7.17 -31.20 -0.13
CA HIS A 437 -6.97 -30.77 1.25
C HIS A 437 -8.20 -30.03 1.78
N ASP A 438 -8.56 -30.32 3.02
CA ASP A 438 -9.53 -29.53 3.78
C ASP A 438 -8.88 -28.20 4.22
N LEU A 439 -9.48 -27.09 3.80
CA LEU A 439 -9.02 -25.73 4.09
C LEU A 439 -9.91 -25.02 5.12
N ASP A 440 -10.87 -25.71 5.75
CA ASP A 440 -11.79 -25.11 6.74
C ASP A 440 -11.02 -24.55 7.95
N ALA A 441 -10.01 -25.28 8.42
CA ALA A 441 -9.16 -24.81 9.51
C ALA A 441 -8.29 -23.60 9.10
N PHE A 442 -7.88 -23.54 7.84
CA PHE A 442 -7.12 -22.42 7.27
C PHE A 442 -8.00 -21.17 7.10
N ALA A 443 -9.27 -21.34 6.72
CA ALA A 443 -10.23 -20.25 6.51
C ALA A 443 -10.40 -19.33 7.73
N ARG A 444 -10.09 -19.81 8.94
CA ARG A 444 -10.09 -19.00 10.19
C ARG A 444 -9.20 -17.76 10.10
N TRP A 445 -8.16 -17.76 9.27
CA TRP A 445 -7.33 -16.58 9.03
C TRP A 445 -8.11 -15.40 8.45
N TYR A 446 -9.20 -15.66 7.72
CA TYR A 446 -10.06 -14.61 7.18
C TYR A 446 -10.96 -13.99 8.23
N GLU A 447 -11.24 -14.71 9.33
CA GLU A 447 -12.28 -14.36 10.28
C GLU A 447 -11.74 -13.87 11.62
N ARG A 448 -10.47 -14.17 11.92
CA ARG A 448 -9.86 -13.87 13.21
C ARG A 448 -8.93 -12.66 13.13
N PRO A 449 -9.22 -11.59 13.90
CA PRO A 449 -8.32 -10.46 13.99
C PRO A 449 -7.12 -10.76 14.91
N GLY A 450 -6.11 -9.90 14.86
CA GLY A 450 -4.94 -9.95 15.74
C GLY A 450 -3.77 -10.73 15.16
N THR A 451 -2.60 -10.49 15.74
CA THR A 451 -1.33 -11.12 15.37
C THR A 451 -1.01 -12.28 16.30
N PRO A 452 -0.91 -13.53 15.80
CA PRO A 452 -0.53 -14.67 16.64
C PRO A 452 0.91 -14.54 17.16
N ARG A 453 1.16 -15.13 18.32
CA ARG A 453 2.50 -15.33 18.89
C ARG A 453 2.89 -16.79 18.75
N LEU A 454 4.10 -17.03 18.28
CA LEU A 454 4.71 -18.34 18.16
C LEU A 454 5.94 -18.38 19.08
N ALA A 455 5.83 -19.05 20.22
CA ALA A 455 6.95 -19.29 21.12
C ALA A 455 7.64 -20.60 20.76
N VAL A 456 8.97 -20.56 20.66
CA VAL A 456 9.77 -21.75 20.31
C VAL A 456 10.94 -21.91 21.26
N THR A 457 11.08 -23.10 21.84
CA THR A 457 12.28 -23.50 22.60
C THR A 457 12.95 -24.69 21.92
N ALA A 458 14.25 -24.82 22.15
CA ALA A 458 15.07 -25.83 21.51
C ALA A 458 15.87 -26.63 22.54
N ALA A 459 16.08 -27.91 22.28
CA ALA A 459 16.93 -28.79 23.07
C ALA A 459 17.79 -29.67 22.17
N TYR A 460 19.10 -29.73 22.43
CA TYR A 460 20.05 -30.59 21.72
C TYR A 460 20.58 -31.70 22.63
N ASP A 461 20.46 -32.94 22.18
CA ASP A 461 21.08 -34.11 22.79
C ASP A 461 22.26 -34.57 21.91
N PRO A 462 23.52 -34.25 22.30
CA PRO A 462 24.70 -34.66 21.53
C PRO A 462 24.96 -36.17 21.57
N ALA A 463 24.51 -36.88 22.61
CA ALA A 463 24.72 -38.33 22.72
C ALA A 463 23.79 -39.08 21.75
N ALA A 464 22.57 -38.57 21.55
CA ALA A 464 21.61 -39.11 20.60
C ALA A 464 21.70 -38.49 19.20
N ALA A 465 22.51 -37.43 19.01
CA ALA A 465 22.53 -36.61 17.79
C ALA A 465 21.12 -36.11 17.40
N ARG A 466 20.38 -35.61 18.39
CA ARG A 466 18.97 -35.20 18.27
C ARG A 466 18.76 -33.74 18.63
N TYR A 467 17.96 -33.05 17.83
CA TYR A 467 17.54 -31.68 18.08
C TYR A 467 16.03 -31.58 18.11
N THR A 468 15.47 -31.09 19.21
CA THR A 468 14.02 -30.97 19.41
C THR A 468 13.63 -29.51 19.41
N LEU A 469 12.58 -29.17 18.65
CA LEU A 469 11.92 -27.87 18.69
C LEU A 469 10.54 -28.03 19.32
N HIS A 470 10.26 -27.26 20.36
CA HIS A 470 8.95 -27.18 21.01
C HIS A 470 8.27 -25.88 20.60
N PHE A 471 7.10 -25.98 19.99
CA PHE A 471 6.29 -24.86 19.52
C PHE A 471 5.07 -24.67 20.42
N ALA A 472 4.72 -23.42 20.68
CA ALA A 472 3.45 -23.03 21.28
C ALA A 472 2.90 -21.81 20.54
N GLN A 473 1.63 -21.85 20.13
CA GLN A 473 0.93 -20.71 19.53
C GLN A 473 -0.13 -20.14 20.47
N SER A 474 -0.29 -18.81 20.42
CA SER A 474 -1.37 -18.11 21.12
C SER A 474 -1.83 -16.89 20.31
N LEU A 475 -3.07 -16.45 20.53
CA LEU A 475 -3.63 -15.26 19.89
C LEU A 475 -4.06 -14.24 20.98
N PRO A 476 -3.23 -13.22 21.28
CA PRO A 476 -3.56 -12.25 22.31
C PRO A 476 -4.84 -11.46 22.02
N GLY A 477 -5.59 -11.12 23.08
CA GLY A 477 -6.74 -10.20 23.01
C GLY A 477 -8.04 -10.82 22.48
N THR A 478 -8.13 -12.14 22.31
CA THR A 478 -9.43 -12.81 22.14
C THR A 478 -10.04 -13.02 23.52
N ALA A 479 -11.20 -12.43 23.80
CA ALA A 479 -11.95 -12.73 25.02
C ALA A 479 -12.30 -14.23 25.02
N ASP A 480 -11.93 -14.92 26.10
CA ASP A 480 -12.09 -16.36 26.35
C ASP A 480 -13.32 -16.99 25.68
N SER A 481 -13.08 -17.90 24.70
CA SER A 481 -13.90 -19.10 24.44
C SER A 481 -13.53 -19.86 23.16
N ASP A 482 -12.76 -19.28 22.22
CA ASP A 482 -12.37 -19.98 20.99
C ASP A 482 -10.85 -20.12 20.85
N GLU A 483 -10.26 -20.95 21.73
CA GLU A 483 -8.85 -21.35 21.76
C GLU A 483 -8.42 -22.19 20.55
N THR A 484 -9.31 -22.38 19.56
CA THR A 484 -8.99 -23.24 18.42
C THR A 484 -7.77 -22.68 17.68
N PRO A 485 -6.69 -23.45 17.51
CA PRO A 485 -5.44 -23.00 16.89
C PRO A 485 -5.64 -22.52 15.44
N LEU A 486 -4.78 -21.61 15.00
CA LEU A 486 -4.64 -21.28 13.57
C LEU A 486 -3.70 -22.31 12.91
N VAL A 487 -3.83 -22.46 11.60
CA VAL A 487 -2.90 -23.25 10.78
C VAL A 487 -1.71 -22.36 10.43
N ILE A 488 -0.54 -22.63 10.99
CA ILE A 488 0.69 -21.84 10.81
C ILE A 488 1.74 -22.68 10.06
N PRO A 489 2.02 -22.40 8.77
CA PRO A 489 3.15 -23.00 8.07
C PRO A 489 4.46 -22.34 8.54
N VAL A 490 5.33 -23.14 9.16
CA VAL A 490 6.64 -22.74 9.67
C VAL A 490 7.71 -23.27 8.71
N ALA A 491 8.14 -22.43 7.76
CA ALA A 491 9.31 -22.73 6.93
C ALA A 491 10.57 -22.63 7.80
N LEU A 492 11.43 -23.65 7.75
CA LEU A 492 12.54 -23.80 8.69
C LEU A 492 13.80 -24.39 8.07
N GLY A 493 14.91 -24.24 8.79
CA GLY A 493 16.17 -24.94 8.56
C GLY A 493 17.06 -24.94 9.81
N LEU A 494 18.07 -25.81 9.83
CA LEU A 494 19.05 -25.88 10.91
C LEU A 494 20.40 -25.38 10.38
N VAL A 495 21.03 -24.45 11.10
CA VAL A 495 22.27 -23.79 10.68
C VAL A 495 23.42 -24.20 11.61
N GLY A 496 24.41 -24.88 11.05
CA GLY A 496 25.63 -25.33 11.71
C GLY A 496 26.72 -24.25 11.75
N ALA A 497 27.94 -24.65 12.13
CA ALA A 497 29.09 -23.75 12.24
C ALA A 497 29.60 -23.27 10.87
N THR A 498 29.41 -24.07 9.82
CA THR A 498 29.95 -23.83 8.47
C THR A 498 28.87 -23.73 7.39
N GLY A 499 27.59 -23.65 7.77
CA GLY A 499 26.47 -23.53 6.84
C GLY A 499 25.23 -24.34 7.27
N PRO A 500 24.23 -24.47 6.38
CA PRO A 500 23.03 -25.27 6.63
C PRO A 500 23.35 -26.76 6.86
N LEU A 501 22.68 -27.38 7.83
CA LEU A 501 22.76 -28.82 8.08
C LEU A 501 21.80 -29.58 7.16
N THR A 502 22.34 -30.20 6.11
CA THR A 502 21.54 -30.92 5.09
C THR A 502 21.27 -32.39 5.43
N GLY A 503 21.94 -32.95 6.44
CA GLY A 503 21.79 -34.34 6.87
C GLY A 503 20.75 -34.59 7.96
N ALA A 504 20.21 -33.52 8.56
CA ALA A 504 19.20 -33.63 9.61
C ALA A 504 17.85 -34.04 9.02
N ASN A 505 17.16 -35.00 9.64
CA ASN A 505 15.87 -35.51 9.15
C ASN A 505 14.79 -35.38 10.22
N CYS A 506 13.61 -34.87 9.83
CA CYS A 506 12.43 -34.78 10.69
C CYS A 506 11.18 -35.22 9.90
N PRO A 507 10.49 -36.31 10.31
CA PRO A 507 9.31 -36.81 9.60
C PRO A 507 8.13 -35.84 9.52
N ASP A 508 8.04 -34.89 10.46
CA ASP A 508 6.98 -33.89 10.52
C ASP A 508 7.21 -32.70 9.58
N VAL A 509 8.41 -32.60 8.99
CA VAL A 509 8.80 -31.51 8.07
C VAL A 509 8.74 -32.02 6.64
N ARG A 510 7.97 -31.36 5.78
CA ARG A 510 7.87 -31.66 4.35
C ARG A 510 8.30 -30.43 3.56
N ASP A 511 9.22 -30.62 2.61
CA ASP A 511 9.75 -29.55 1.76
C ASP A 511 10.25 -28.32 2.56
N GLY A 512 10.84 -28.57 3.73
CA GLY A 512 11.34 -27.53 4.64
C GLY A 512 10.26 -26.80 5.45
N VAL A 513 9.01 -27.26 5.44
CA VAL A 513 7.89 -26.65 6.16
C VAL A 513 7.32 -27.62 7.20
N TYR A 514 7.17 -27.13 8.43
CA TYR A 514 6.36 -27.76 9.47
C TYR A 514 5.02 -27.04 9.60
N VAL A 515 3.89 -27.75 9.63
CA VAL A 515 2.57 -27.14 9.80
C VAL A 515 2.12 -27.29 11.25
N LEU A 516 2.04 -26.16 11.97
CA LEU A 516 1.50 -26.12 13.33
C LEU A 516 -0.01 -25.84 13.27
N ASP A 517 -0.81 -26.85 13.60
CA ASP A 517 -2.28 -26.83 13.57
C ASP A 517 -2.91 -27.04 14.95
N ARG A 518 -2.09 -27.01 15.99
CA ARG A 518 -2.40 -27.29 17.39
C ARG A 518 -1.83 -26.23 18.32
N PRO A 519 -2.33 -26.08 19.56
CA PRO A 519 -1.82 -25.09 20.50
C PRO A 519 -0.33 -25.29 20.80
N GLU A 520 0.09 -26.54 20.98
CA GLU A 520 1.48 -26.90 21.29
C GLU A 520 1.90 -28.18 20.54
N ALA A 521 3.14 -28.22 20.09
CA ALA A 521 3.72 -29.38 19.42
C ALA A 521 5.24 -29.47 19.66
N ALA A 522 5.79 -30.65 19.48
CA ALA A 522 7.25 -30.83 19.41
C ALA A 522 7.60 -31.67 18.18
N ILE A 523 8.66 -31.26 17.48
CA ILE A 523 9.23 -32.02 16.37
C ILE A 523 10.69 -32.34 16.68
N VAL A 524 11.15 -33.50 16.20
CA VAL A 524 12.50 -34.01 16.47
C VAL A 524 13.25 -34.20 15.16
N PHE A 525 14.44 -33.61 15.09
CA PHE A 525 15.42 -33.87 14.05
C PHE A 525 16.42 -34.91 14.54
N ASP A 526 16.56 -36.00 13.81
CA ASP A 526 17.63 -36.98 13.98
C ASP A 526 18.85 -36.64 13.10
N ALA A 527 19.98 -37.29 13.38
CA ALA A 527 21.24 -37.13 12.63
C ALA A 527 21.81 -35.70 12.66
N VAL A 528 21.62 -35.01 13.77
CA VAL A 528 22.16 -33.67 14.01
C VAL A 528 23.51 -33.79 14.71
N ALA A 529 24.60 -33.66 13.95
CA ALA A 529 25.97 -33.96 14.43
C ALA A 529 26.60 -32.88 15.32
N GLU A 530 26.09 -31.65 15.26
CA GLU A 530 26.50 -30.53 16.08
C GLU A 530 25.29 -29.71 16.52
N GLU A 531 25.39 -28.94 17.60
CA GLU A 531 24.30 -28.09 18.06
C GLU A 531 23.99 -27.00 17.01
N PRO A 532 22.80 -27.02 16.38
CA PRO A 532 22.45 -26.06 15.35
C PRO A 532 21.82 -24.80 15.94
N VAL A 533 21.79 -23.74 15.13
CA VAL A 533 20.90 -22.60 15.32
C VAL A 533 19.69 -22.77 14.42
N PRO A 534 18.45 -22.70 14.95
CA PRO A 534 17.26 -22.86 14.14
C PRO A 534 16.97 -21.55 13.38
N SER A 535 16.79 -21.68 12.07
CA SER A 535 16.30 -20.63 11.18
C SER A 535 14.81 -20.90 10.97
N LEU A 536 13.94 -20.16 11.66
CA LEU A 536 12.49 -20.39 11.67
C LEU A 536 11.75 -19.25 10.97
N LEU A 537 10.54 -19.52 10.48
CA LEU A 537 9.75 -18.60 9.67
C LEU A 537 10.58 -18.00 8.52
N ARG A 538 11.34 -18.86 7.82
CA ARG A 538 12.09 -18.47 6.62
C ARG A 538 11.17 -17.79 5.62
N ASP A 539 11.68 -16.77 4.94
CA ASP A 539 10.89 -15.89 4.07
C ASP A 539 9.63 -15.29 4.75
N PHE A 540 9.62 -15.19 6.08
CA PHE A 540 8.46 -14.82 6.89
C PHE A 540 7.20 -15.64 6.53
N SER A 541 7.31 -16.96 6.62
CA SER A 541 6.28 -17.90 6.12
C SER A 541 4.87 -17.76 6.70
N ALA A 542 4.70 -17.01 7.81
CA ALA A 542 3.41 -16.64 8.38
C ALA A 542 3.50 -15.28 9.12
N PRO A 543 2.42 -14.46 9.13
CA PRO A 543 2.39 -13.14 9.76
C PRO A 543 2.20 -13.24 11.28
N VAL A 544 3.20 -13.80 11.96
CA VAL A 544 3.20 -14.05 13.41
C VAL A 544 4.40 -13.38 14.10
N LYS A 545 4.27 -13.14 15.40
CA LYS A 545 5.38 -12.72 16.26
C LYS A 545 6.13 -13.94 16.77
N LEU A 546 7.40 -14.10 16.38
CA LEU A 546 8.24 -15.20 16.81
C LEU A 546 8.99 -14.84 18.10
N ASP A 547 8.76 -15.63 19.14
CA ASP A 547 9.51 -15.58 20.39
C ASP A 547 10.51 -16.76 20.41
N LEU A 548 11.72 -16.50 19.90
CA LEU A 548 12.83 -17.46 19.83
C LEU A 548 14.04 -16.90 20.60
N GLY A 549 14.39 -17.55 21.71
CA GLY A 549 15.40 -17.10 22.68
C GLY A 549 16.85 -17.19 22.22
N LEU A 550 17.19 -16.77 21.01
CA LEU A 550 18.56 -16.80 20.49
C LEU A 550 19.47 -15.84 21.26
N THR A 551 20.75 -16.19 21.33
CA THR A 551 21.84 -15.30 21.75
C THR A 551 22.36 -14.46 20.59
N ASP A 552 23.06 -13.36 20.86
CA ASP A 552 23.68 -12.54 19.82
C ASP A 552 24.72 -13.34 19.00
N ALA A 553 25.44 -14.28 19.63
CA ALA A 553 26.36 -15.17 18.93
C ALA A 553 25.65 -16.09 17.94
N GLN A 554 24.48 -16.62 18.30
CA GLN A 554 23.65 -17.44 17.41
C GLN A 554 23.07 -16.60 16.27
N ARG A 555 22.63 -15.36 16.53
CA ARG A 555 22.18 -14.42 15.48
C ARG A 555 23.31 -14.06 14.50
N MET A 556 24.50 -13.76 15.00
CA MET A 556 25.67 -13.50 14.15
C MET A 556 26.07 -14.75 13.34
N ARG A 557 25.81 -15.96 13.85
CA ARG A 557 25.95 -17.20 13.07
C ARG A 557 24.91 -17.27 11.95
N LEU A 558 23.63 -16.94 12.21
CA LEU A 558 22.62 -16.87 11.16
C LEU A 558 23.00 -15.87 10.07
N LEU A 559 23.39 -14.65 10.43
CA LEU A 559 23.89 -13.64 9.48
C LEU A 559 25.00 -14.20 8.57
N ALA A 560 25.93 -14.98 9.13
CA ALA A 560 27.10 -15.48 8.42
C ALA A 560 26.85 -16.77 7.63
N GLN A 561 25.94 -17.65 8.08
CA GLN A 561 25.87 -19.05 7.63
C GLN A 561 24.49 -19.51 7.18
N ASP A 562 23.42 -18.75 7.46
CA ASP A 562 22.08 -19.14 7.02
C ASP A 562 21.94 -19.01 5.50
N SER A 563 21.18 -19.92 4.90
CA SER A 563 20.84 -19.87 3.48
C SER A 563 19.66 -18.95 3.19
N ASP A 564 18.85 -18.62 4.20
CA ASP A 564 17.67 -17.77 4.04
C ASP A 564 18.04 -16.28 4.18
N PRO A 565 18.00 -15.48 3.09
CA PRO A 565 18.43 -14.08 3.13
C PRO A 565 17.57 -13.22 4.07
N PHE A 566 16.27 -13.53 4.19
CA PHE A 566 15.39 -12.83 5.12
C PHE A 566 15.86 -13.00 6.57
N ASN A 567 16.13 -14.23 7.02
CA ASN A 567 16.60 -14.50 8.38
C ASN A 567 18.03 -14.04 8.64
N ARG A 568 18.90 -14.01 7.62
CA ARG A 568 20.23 -13.35 7.73
C ARG A 568 20.07 -11.87 8.06
N TRP A 569 19.22 -11.16 7.31
CA TRP A 569 18.91 -9.77 7.55
C TRP A 569 18.25 -9.58 8.93
N GLN A 570 17.23 -10.37 9.26
CA GLN A 570 16.54 -10.30 10.55
C GLN A 570 17.52 -10.47 11.73
N ALA A 571 18.46 -11.41 11.62
CA ALA A 571 19.45 -11.65 12.67
C ALA A 571 20.37 -10.44 12.87
N ALA A 572 20.77 -9.75 11.79
CA ALA A 572 21.52 -8.50 11.90
C ALA A 572 20.70 -7.39 12.56
N GLN A 573 19.43 -7.24 12.16
CA GLN A 573 18.53 -6.23 12.72
C GLN A 573 18.26 -6.45 14.21
N ASP A 574 18.04 -7.70 14.62
CA ASP A 574 17.82 -8.05 16.03
C ASP A 574 19.03 -7.69 16.91
N VAL A 575 20.26 -7.96 16.43
CA VAL A 575 21.48 -7.60 17.16
C VAL A 575 21.61 -6.08 17.23
N ALA A 576 21.42 -5.38 16.11
CA ALA A 576 21.46 -3.92 16.07
C ALA A 576 20.41 -3.29 17.00
N LEU A 577 19.17 -3.77 16.98
CA LEU A 577 18.08 -3.32 17.84
C LEU A 577 18.43 -3.47 19.33
N ARG A 578 18.98 -4.63 19.72
CA ARG A 578 19.43 -4.87 21.09
C ARG A 578 20.55 -3.93 21.51
N LEU A 579 21.47 -3.59 20.60
CA LEU A 579 22.55 -2.63 20.86
C LEU A 579 22.08 -1.17 20.89
N ILE A 580 21.01 -0.83 20.16
CA ILE A 580 20.38 0.49 20.24
C ILE A 580 19.74 0.69 21.62
N LEU A 581 19.05 -0.32 22.12
CA LEU A 581 18.31 -0.26 23.39
C LEU A 581 19.20 -0.49 24.62
N ASP A 582 20.25 -1.31 24.47
CA ASP A 582 21.20 -1.66 25.53
C ASP A 582 22.63 -1.67 24.95
N PRO A 583 23.26 -0.48 24.84
CA PRO A 583 24.59 -0.33 24.26
C PRO A 583 25.68 -1.06 25.06
N ASP A 584 26.49 -1.85 24.37
CA ASP A 584 27.63 -2.56 24.94
C ASP A 584 28.82 -2.57 23.97
N ALA A 585 30.01 -2.22 24.45
CA ALA A 585 31.18 -2.01 23.59
C ALA A 585 31.69 -3.31 22.96
N ASP A 586 31.78 -4.40 23.73
CA ASP A 586 32.30 -5.68 23.26
C ASP A 586 31.35 -6.33 22.25
N ARG A 587 30.04 -6.31 22.54
CA ARG A 587 29.00 -6.78 21.60
C ARG A 587 28.96 -5.93 20.33
N THR A 588 29.16 -4.61 20.44
CA THR A 588 29.25 -3.73 19.26
C THR A 588 30.45 -4.08 18.39
N GLU A 589 31.61 -4.34 18.99
CA GLU A 589 32.81 -4.74 18.24
C GLU A 589 32.63 -6.11 17.57
N ALA A 590 32.03 -7.07 18.27
CA ALA A 590 31.71 -8.39 17.71
C ALA A 590 30.73 -8.27 16.52
N PHE A 591 29.72 -7.42 16.63
CA PHE A 591 28.76 -7.15 15.56
C PHE A 591 29.43 -6.47 14.36
N ALA A 592 30.28 -5.46 14.60
CA ALA A 592 31.07 -4.81 13.56
C ALA A 592 31.97 -5.82 12.83
N ALA A 593 32.62 -6.73 13.56
CA ALA A 593 33.44 -7.78 12.96
C ALA A 593 32.61 -8.78 12.12
N ALA A 594 31.39 -9.10 12.56
CA ALA A 594 30.47 -9.96 11.80
C ALA A 594 30.02 -9.29 10.50
N LEU A 595 29.60 -8.02 10.55
CA LEU A 595 29.28 -7.21 9.37
C LEU A 595 30.50 -7.11 8.45
N GLY A 596 31.70 -6.85 8.99
CA GLY A 596 32.93 -6.77 8.21
C GLY A 596 33.20 -8.04 7.40
N ARG A 597 33.03 -9.22 7.98
CA ARG A 597 33.17 -10.50 7.26
C ARG A 597 32.14 -10.68 6.16
N PHE A 598 30.88 -10.32 6.43
CA PHE A 598 29.82 -10.32 5.43
C PHE A 598 30.14 -9.39 4.25
N LEU A 599 30.62 -8.17 4.55
CA LEU A 599 31.02 -7.20 3.54
C LEU A 599 32.17 -7.71 2.67
N ASP A 600 33.19 -8.31 3.27
CA ASP A 600 34.37 -8.81 2.57
C ASP A 600 34.01 -9.98 1.62
N GLY A 601 33.02 -10.81 1.97
CA GLY A 601 32.67 -12.02 1.23
C GLY A 601 31.59 -11.85 0.17
N GLU A 602 30.59 -11.01 0.43
CA GLU A 602 29.29 -11.11 -0.29
C GLU A 602 28.72 -9.76 -0.76
N ALA A 603 29.17 -8.62 -0.23
CA ALA A 603 28.48 -7.35 -0.46
C ALA A 603 28.43 -6.90 -1.94
N LEU A 604 29.44 -7.25 -2.74
CA LEU A 604 29.47 -6.90 -4.16
C LEU A 604 28.67 -7.88 -5.03
N ALA A 605 28.31 -9.06 -4.52
CA ALA A 605 27.52 -10.06 -5.24
C ALA A 605 26.03 -9.68 -5.27
N ASP A 606 25.49 -9.18 -4.16
CA ASP A 606 24.17 -8.55 -4.10
C ASP A 606 24.25 -7.22 -3.32
N PRO A 607 24.56 -6.12 -4.01
CA PRO A 607 24.65 -4.80 -3.38
C PRO A 607 23.34 -4.34 -2.73
N ALA A 608 22.19 -4.68 -3.30
CA ALA A 608 20.90 -4.26 -2.76
C ALA A 608 20.63 -4.94 -1.41
N PHE A 609 20.89 -6.25 -1.31
CA PHE A 609 20.77 -6.98 -0.06
C PHE A 609 21.78 -6.51 0.99
N ALA A 610 23.04 -6.28 0.58
CA ALA A 610 24.06 -5.77 1.49
C ALA A 610 23.73 -4.38 2.05
N ALA A 611 23.12 -3.51 1.26
CA ALA A 611 22.62 -2.22 1.74
C ALA A 611 21.57 -2.38 2.87
N LEU A 612 20.67 -3.36 2.74
CA LEU A 612 19.68 -3.66 3.78
C LEU A 612 20.29 -4.26 5.05
N VAL A 613 21.31 -5.12 4.92
CA VAL A 613 22.03 -5.68 6.07
C VAL A 613 22.79 -4.59 6.85
N LEU A 614 23.33 -3.59 6.15
CA LEU A 614 24.00 -2.44 6.78
C LEU A 614 23.05 -1.41 7.37
N ALA A 615 21.82 -1.32 6.87
CA ALA A 615 20.83 -0.38 7.38
C ALA A 615 20.44 -0.76 8.81
N LEU A 616 20.59 0.18 9.74
CA LEU A 616 20.18 0.00 11.13
C LEU A 616 18.66 0.15 11.29
N PRO A 617 18.04 -0.50 12.30
CA PRO A 617 16.66 -0.26 12.65
C PRO A 617 16.38 1.24 12.85
N SER A 618 15.19 1.66 12.43
CA SER A 618 14.68 3.00 12.67
C SER A 618 14.37 3.21 14.15
N GLU A 619 14.27 4.48 14.56
CA GLU A 619 13.88 4.83 15.94
C GLU A 619 12.45 4.37 16.25
N GLY A 620 11.57 4.32 15.25
CA GLY A 620 10.23 3.75 15.38
C GLY A 620 10.26 2.24 15.63
N GLU A 621 11.05 1.48 14.86
CA GLU A 621 11.25 0.03 15.10
C GLU A 621 11.85 -0.23 16.49
N ALA A 622 12.78 0.63 16.94
CA ALA A 622 13.34 0.53 18.29
C ALA A 622 12.33 0.85 19.39
N ALA A 623 11.52 1.90 19.21
CA ALA A 623 10.44 2.24 20.12
C ALA A 623 9.41 1.10 20.21
N ASP A 624 9.11 0.44 19.09
CA ASP A 624 8.17 -0.67 19.04
C ASP A 624 8.61 -1.90 19.83
N ALA A 625 9.91 -2.11 19.99
CA ALA A 625 10.47 -3.19 20.81
C ALA A 625 10.44 -2.92 22.33
N VAL A 626 10.19 -1.68 22.75
CA VAL A 626 10.13 -1.29 24.17
C VAL A 626 8.68 -1.39 24.67
N PRO A 627 8.37 -2.23 25.68
CA PRO A 627 6.97 -2.46 26.09
C PRO A 627 6.24 -1.21 26.61
N ALA A 628 6.90 -0.39 27.43
CA ALA A 628 6.37 0.82 28.05
C ALA A 628 7.51 1.75 28.49
N GLU A 629 7.17 3.00 28.87
CA GLU A 629 8.13 4.05 29.26
C GLU A 629 9.20 4.30 28.17
N VAL A 630 8.74 4.37 26.91
CA VAL A 630 9.57 4.69 25.75
C VAL A 630 10.15 6.10 25.92
N ASP A 631 11.48 6.20 25.96
CA ASP A 631 12.25 7.45 25.88
C ASP A 631 12.82 7.61 24.44
N PRO A 632 12.22 8.49 23.61
CA PRO A 632 12.71 8.76 22.26
C PRO A 632 14.15 9.28 22.22
N ASP A 633 14.58 10.04 23.24
CA ASP A 633 15.93 10.63 23.26
C ASP A 633 16.98 9.57 23.57
N ALA A 634 16.68 8.58 24.42
CA ALA A 634 17.56 7.44 24.67
C ALA A 634 17.75 6.57 23.42
N ILE A 635 16.66 6.27 22.70
CA ILE A 635 16.70 5.50 21.46
C ILE A 635 17.54 6.23 20.41
N HIS A 636 17.33 7.54 20.23
CA HIS A 636 18.11 8.35 19.29
C HIS A 636 19.61 8.33 19.61
N ARG A 637 19.98 8.47 20.89
CA ARG A 637 21.38 8.37 21.34
C ARG A 637 21.98 6.99 21.04
N GLY A 638 21.32 5.91 21.48
CA GLY A 638 21.83 4.55 21.27
C GLY A 638 22.00 4.20 19.79
N ARG A 639 21.06 4.64 18.94
CA ARG A 639 21.18 4.49 17.48
C ARG A 639 22.33 5.31 16.89
N SER A 640 22.48 6.56 17.32
CA SER A 640 23.56 7.43 16.84
C SER A 640 24.95 6.93 17.25
N ASP A 641 25.08 6.41 18.46
CA ASP A 641 26.33 5.86 18.99
C ASP A 641 26.73 4.58 18.24
N LEU A 642 25.77 3.66 18.03
CA LEU A 642 26.01 2.45 17.23
C LEU A 642 26.44 2.80 15.80
N ARG A 643 25.73 3.73 15.15
CA ARG A 643 26.02 4.19 13.78
C ARG A 643 27.43 4.79 13.68
N THR A 644 27.79 5.64 14.64
CA THR A 644 29.11 6.25 14.74
C THR A 644 30.20 5.19 14.90
N ARG A 645 30.00 4.22 15.82
CA ARG A 645 30.98 3.17 16.08
C ARG A 645 31.17 2.25 14.88
N LEU A 646 30.09 1.82 14.24
CA LEU A 646 30.16 1.01 13.02
C LEU A 646 30.88 1.78 11.89
N GLY A 647 30.55 3.06 11.71
CA GLY A 647 31.22 3.94 10.76
C GLY A 647 32.73 4.04 10.98
N GLN A 648 33.17 4.11 12.24
CA GLN A 648 34.60 4.15 12.59
C GLN A 648 35.32 2.82 12.32
N VAL A 649 34.75 1.70 12.78
CA VAL A 649 35.37 0.36 12.68
C VAL A 649 35.39 -0.14 11.23
N LEU A 650 34.31 0.09 10.48
CA LEU A 650 34.16 -0.40 9.12
C LEU A 650 34.68 0.58 8.05
N ARG A 651 35.16 1.77 8.42
CA ARG A 651 35.55 2.83 7.46
C ARG A 651 36.37 2.34 6.27
N PRO A 652 37.48 1.58 6.43
CA PRO A 652 38.28 1.15 5.29
C PRO A 652 37.50 0.27 4.30
N ARG A 653 36.58 -0.56 4.80
CA ARG A 653 35.71 -1.41 3.97
C ARG A 653 34.66 -0.59 3.24
N LEU A 654 34.02 0.34 3.96
CA LEU A 654 32.99 1.22 3.41
C LEU A 654 33.57 2.10 2.28
N GLU A 655 34.77 2.64 2.46
CA GLU A 655 35.46 3.43 1.44
C GLU A 655 35.85 2.58 0.21
N ALA A 656 36.30 1.34 0.42
CA ALA A 656 36.62 0.42 -0.66
C ALA A 656 35.37 0.02 -1.47
N ILE A 657 34.25 -0.26 -0.78
CA ILE A 657 32.95 -0.57 -1.41
C ILE A 657 32.44 0.64 -2.21
N ASP A 658 32.46 1.83 -1.61
CA ASP A 658 32.01 3.04 -2.30
C ASP A 658 32.79 3.28 -3.59
N ALA A 659 34.12 3.12 -3.54
CA ALA A 659 35.00 3.25 -4.70
C ALA A 659 34.75 2.18 -5.77
N ALA A 660 34.54 0.92 -5.36
CA ALA A 660 34.29 -0.20 -6.29
C ALA A 660 32.94 -0.09 -7.03
N LEU A 661 32.00 0.66 -6.46
CA LEU A 661 30.64 0.79 -6.99
C LEU A 661 30.41 2.07 -7.79
N VAL A 662 31.38 2.98 -7.85
CA VAL A 662 31.33 4.17 -8.70
C VAL A 662 31.03 3.74 -10.15
N PRO A 663 29.98 4.29 -10.79
CA PRO A 663 29.73 4.04 -12.21
C PRO A 663 30.89 4.53 -13.07
N ASP A 664 31.19 3.80 -14.14
CA ASP A 664 32.16 4.28 -15.13
C ASP A 664 31.69 5.59 -15.76
N ALA A 665 32.65 6.47 -16.09
CA ALA A 665 32.36 7.76 -16.68
C ALA A 665 31.58 7.60 -18.01
N GLY A 666 30.47 8.32 -18.14
CA GLY A 666 29.63 8.30 -19.34
C GLY A 666 28.54 7.24 -19.36
N VAL A 667 28.44 6.36 -18.35
CA VAL A 667 27.31 5.44 -18.20
C VAL A 667 26.05 6.23 -17.81
N PRO A 668 24.94 6.15 -18.57
CA PRO A 668 23.71 6.86 -18.24
C PRO A 668 23.04 6.26 -16.99
N TYR A 669 22.24 7.07 -16.30
CA TYR A 669 21.40 6.58 -15.22
C TYR A 669 20.44 5.50 -15.71
N SER A 670 20.30 4.42 -14.94
CA SER A 670 19.28 3.39 -15.12
C SER A 670 18.57 3.12 -13.78
N PRO A 671 17.22 3.06 -13.75
CA PRO A 671 16.44 2.69 -12.57
C PRO A 671 16.31 1.17 -12.36
N ASP A 672 16.98 0.35 -13.19
CA ASP A 672 16.98 -1.11 -13.06
C ASP A 672 17.49 -1.59 -11.69
N ALA A 673 17.15 -2.82 -11.34
CA ALA A 673 17.43 -3.38 -10.02
C ALA A 673 18.92 -3.43 -9.68
N ALA A 674 19.78 -3.77 -10.65
CA ALA A 674 21.22 -3.88 -10.41
C ALA A 674 21.84 -2.50 -10.15
N SER A 675 21.51 -1.51 -10.97
CA SER A 675 21.98 -0.13 -10.86
C SER A 675 21.49 0.52 -9.56
N ALA A 676 20.21 0.30 -9.21
CA ALA A 676 19.63 0.78 -7.96
C ALA A 676 20.27 0.13 -6.72
N GLY A 677 20.60 -1.18 -6.79
CA GLY A 677 21.30 -1.89 -5.73
C GLY A 677 22.70 -1.32 -5.46
N ARG A 678 23.46 -1.03 -6.53
CA ARG A 678 24.79 -0.40 -6.42
C ARG A 678 24.69 0.97 -5.74
N ARG A 679 23.75 1.83 -6.17
CA ARG A 679 23.52 3.13 -5.53
C ARG A 679 23.11 2.99 -4.06
N SER A 680 22.21 2.06 -3.75
CA SER A 680 21.75 1.80 -2.38
C SER A 680 22.91 1.47 -1.44
N LEU A 681 23.84 0.58 -1.86
CA LEU A 681 24.99 0.23 -1.04
C LEU A 681 26.00 1.39 -0.89
N ARG A 682 26.24 2.15 -1.95
CA ARG A 682 27.08 3.36 -1.88
C ARG A 682 26.52 4.42 -0.94
N ASN A 683 25.20 4.57 -0.92
CA ASN A 683 24.52 5.54 -0.08
C ASN A 683 24.48 5.09 1.38
N ALA A 684 24.30 3.79 1.65
CA ALA A 684 24.47 3.21 2.98
C ALA A 684 25.91 3.37 3.50
N ALA A 685 26.91 3.16 2.63
CA ALA A 685 28.31 3.38 2.99
C ALA A 685 28.60 4.85 3.33
N LEU A 686 28.07 5.80 2.53
CA LEU A 686 28.21 7.23 2.79
C LEU A 686 27.60 7.63 4.15
N ASP A 687 26.41 7.13 4.50
CA ASP A 687 25.78 7.43 5.80
C ASP A 687 26.65 6.98 6.98
N LEU A 688 27.18 5.75 6.93
CA LEU A 688 28.05 5.22 7.99
C LEU A 688 29.42 5.93 8.04
N ILE A 689 30.02 6.25 6.88
CA ILE A 689 31.24 7.06 6.82
C ILE A 689 31.01 8.42 7.48
N ALA A 690 29.88 9.07 7.16
CA ALA A 690 29.52 10.37 7.71
C ALA A 690 29.23 10.33 9.21
N ALA A 691 28.64 9.25 9.72
CA ALA A 691 28.48 9.07 11.16
C ALA A 691 29.82 8.89 11.88
N GLY A 692 30.73 8.09 11.31
CA GLY A 692 32.02 7.78 11.93
C GLY A 692 33.06 8.90 11.85
N ASP A 693 33.04 9.69 10.77
CA ASP A 693 33.86 10.89 10.57
C ASP A 693 33.04 11.99 9.86
N PRO A 694 32.32 12.84 10.63
CA PRO A 694 31.42 13.86 10.07
C PRO A 694 32.10 14.85 9.13
N ARG A 695 33.38 15.16 9.35
CA ARG A 695 34.12 16.09 8.48
C ARG A 695 34.35 15.47 7.11
N THR A 696 34.83 14.23 7.07
CA THR A 696 35.04 13.50 5.80
C THR A 696 33.71 13.20 5.12
N GLY A 697 32.69 12.81 5.89
CA GLY A 697 31.33 12.59 5.40
C GLY A 697 30.72 13.82 4.75
N ALA A 698 30.82 14.99 5.39
CA ALA A 698 30.29 16.23 4.83
C ALA A 698 30.97 16.60 3.51
N ALA A 699 32.30 16.45 3.42
CA ALA A 699 33.03 16.71 2.18
C ALA A 699 32.58 15.77 1.03
N ARG A 700 32.51 14.46 1.29
CA ARG A 700 32.07 13.46 0.31
C ARG A 700 30.62 13.63 -0.11
N ALA A 701 29.73 13.96 0.83
CA ALA A 701 28.33 14.18 0.53
C ALA A 701 28.12 15.47 -0.27
N ALA A 702 28.87 16.54 0.01
CA ALA A 702 28.84 17.76 -0.81
C ALA A 702 29.34 17.52 -2.24
N GLU A 703 30.43 16.78 -2.39
CA GLU A 703 30.95 16.36 -3.71
C GLU A 703 29.91 15.53 -4.47
N ARG A 704 29.32 14.52 -3.83
CA ARG A 704 28.28 13.68 -4.44
C ARG A 704 27.04 14.48 -4.83
N LEU A 705 26.61 15.43 -4.00
CA LEU A 705 25.48 16.30 -4.31
C LEU A 705 25.73 17.15 -5.55
N ALA A 706 26.96 17.67 -5.71
CA ALA A 706 27.36 18.48 -6.85
C ALA A 706 27.46 17.66 -8.16
N GLU A 707 28.00 16.45 -8.07
CA GLU A 707 28.26 15.59 -9.24
C GLU A 707 27.09 14.70 -9.65
N ALA A 708 26.16 14.43 -8.74
CA ALA A 708 25.07 13.49 -9.00
C ALA A 708 24.25 13.90 -10.23
N THR A 709 23.93 12.92 -11.06
CA THR A 709 23.15 13.03 -12.30
C THR A 709 21.73 12.49 -12.15
N ASN A 710 21.36 12.09 -10.92
CA ASN A 710 20.06 11.52 -10.62
C ASN A 710 19.59 11.93 -9.21
N MET A 711 18.29 11.90 -8.98
CA MET A 711 17.68 12.33 -7.73
C MET A 711 17.96 11.37 -6.55
N THR A 712 18.19 10.08 -6.80
CA THR A 712 18.55 9.11 -5.75
C THR A 712 19.83 9.52 -5.03
N ASP A 713 20.90 9.74 -5.78
CA ASP A 713 22.20 10.12 -5.20
C ASP A 713 22.17 11.53 -4.62
N ARG A 714 21.44 12.46 -5.25
CA ARG A 714 21.27 13.83 -4.71
C ARG A 714 20.58 13.84 -3.35
N LEU A 715 19.46 13.13 -3.21
CA LEU A 715 18.74 13.10 -1.93
C LEU A 715 19.48 12.31 -0.87
N ALA A 716 20.16 11.22 -1.23
CA ALA A 716 20.98 10.49 -0.28
C ALA A 716 22.12 11.38 0.27
N ALA A 717 22.78 12.14 -0.61
CA ALA A 717 23.82 13.08 -0.24
C ALA A 717 23.26 14.24 0.61
N LEU A 718 22.15 14.85 0.19
CA LEU A 718 21.51 15.94 0.93
C LEU A 718 21.00 15.48 2.31
N GLY A 719 20.38 14.30 2.39
CA GLY A 719 19.91 13.70 3.64
C GLY A 719 21.07 13.39 4.58
N THR A 720 22.19 12.90 4.07
CA THR A 720 23.41 12.70 4.87
C THR A 720 23.94 14.04 5.41
N LEU A 721 24.03 15.07 4.56
CA LEU A 721 24.46 16.42 4.96
C LEU A 721 23.51 17.06 5.98
N ALA A 722 22.19 16.82 5.86
CA ALA A 722 21.19 17.37 6.76
C ALA A 722 21.43 16.97 8.23
N LEU A 723 22.04 15.80 8.44
CA LEU A 723 22.38 15.28 9.77
C LEU A 723 23.73 15.80 10.32
N ILE A 724 24.48 16.60 9.56
CA ILE A 724 25.76 17.17 9.96
C ILE A 724 25.61 18.69 10.12
N PRO A 725 25.48 19.21 11.35
CA PRO A 725 25.33 20.65 11.57
C PRO A 725 26.52 21.45 11.04
N GLY A 726 26.26 22.51 10.28
CA GLY A 726 27.31 23.39 9.76
C GLY A 726 26.84 24.25 8.59
N GLU A 727 27.70 25.17 8.15
CA GLU A 727 27.44 26.07 7.03
C GLU A 727 27.20 25.30 5.71
N THR A 728 28.00 24.26 5.44
CA THR A 728 27.85 23.41 4.25
C THR A 728 26.44 22.83 4.12
N ARG A 729 25.82 22.43 5.24
CA ARG A 729 24.46 21.89 5.28
C ARG A 729 23.44 22.95 4.84
N GLU A 730 23.47 24.13 5.45
CA GLU A 730 22.49 25.17 5.17
C GLU A 730 22.62 25.69 3.73
N VAL A 731 23.85 25.81 3.21
CA VAL A 731 24.10 26.16 1.80
C VAL A 731 23.50 25.11 0.87
N ALA A 732 23.78 23.82 1.10
CA ALA A 732 23.24 22.73 0.28
C ALA A 732 21.71 22.69 0.28
N LEU A 733 21.06 22.92 1.44
CA LEU A 733 19.60 22.99 1.54
C LEU A 733 19.03 24.17 0.74
N ALA A 734 19.65 25.35 0.80
CA ALA A 734 19.21 26.52 0.07
C ALA A 734 19.41 26.39 -1.45
N GLU A 735 20.55 25.84 -1.88
CA GLU A 735 20.84 25.58 -3.30
C GLU A 735 19.87 24.54 -3.88
N PHE A 736 19.57 23.48 -3.12
CA PHE A 736 18.60 22.47 -3.55
C PHE A 736 17.20 23.08 -3.75
N ALA A 737 16.73 23.90 -2.82
CA ALA A 737 15.44 24.58 -2.95
C ALA A 737 15.40 25.52 -4.16
N THR A 738 16.50 26.23 -4.42
CA THR A 738 16.63 27.13 -5.58
C THR A 738 16.61 26.35 -6.89
N ARG A 739 17.35 25.23 -6.95
CA ARG A 739 17.45 24.39 -8.16
C ARG A 739 16.11 23.77 -8.56
N TYR A 740 15.29 23.40 -7.58
CA TYR A 740 14.03 22.68 -7.79
C TYR A 740 12.80 23.53 -7.46
N ALA A 741 12.91 24.86 -7.52
CA ALA A 741 11.83 25.79 -7.20
C ALA A 741 10.53 25.51 -7.97
N ASP A 742 10.65 25.07 -9.23
CA ASP A 742 9.54 24.78 -10.14
C ASP A 742 9.13 23.28 -10.15
N GLU A 743 9.69 22.46 -9.25
CA GLU A 743 9.39 21.02 -9.15
C GLU A 743 8.76 20.69 -7.79
N PRO A 744 7.43 20.89 -7.63
CA PRO A 744 6.77 20.72 -6.34
C PRO A 744 7.05 19.36 -5.69
N LEU A 745 6.93 18.25 -6.42
CA LEU A 745 7.15 16.90 -5.85
C LEU A 745 8.57 16.69 -5.34
N VAL A 746 9.57 17.37 -5.91
CA VAL A 746 10.95 17.34 -5.42
C VAL A 746 11.08 18.16 -4.13
N LEU A 747 10.42 19.32 -4.05
CA LEU A 747 10.40 20.14 -2.84
C LEU A 747 9.72 19.44 -1.65
N ASP A 748 8.77 18.53 -1.87
CA ASP A 748 8.22 17.69 -0.79
C ASP A 748 9.32 16.88 -0.10
N LYS A 749 10.23 16.30 -0.87
CA LYS A 749 11.35 15.51 -0.33
C LYS A 749 12.31 16.39 0.45
N TRP A 750 12.52 17.62 -0.01
CA TRP A 750 13.31 18.63 0.68
C TRP A 750 12.67 19.10 2.00
N PHE A 751 11.35 19.31 2.03
CA PHE A 751 10.62 19.57 3.27
C PHE A 751 10.75 18.40 4.25
N ALA A 752 10.59 17.16 3.75
CA ALA A 752 10.68 15.96 4.56
C ALA A 752 12.05 15.76 5.20
N ILE A 753 13.14 15.94 4.44
CA ILE A 753 14.52 15.85 4.95
C ILE A 753 14.72 16.83 6.11
N GLN A 754 14.24 18.07 5.97
CA GLN A 754 14.41 19.10 6.99
C GLN A 754 13.53 18.88 8.23
N ALA A 755 12.30 18.41 8.04
CA ALA A 755 11.37 18.08 9.12
C ALA A 755 11.92 16.96 10.04
N GLN A 756 12.76 16.09 9.47
CA GLN A 756 13.33 14.93 10.16
C GLN A 756 14.68 15.19 10.84
N ILE A 757 15.23 16.41 10.76
CA ILE A 757 16.48 16.73 11.45
C ILE A 757 16.23 16.68 12.97
N PRO A 758 16.93 15.84 13.75
CA PRO A 758 16.68 15.69 15.19
C PRO A 758 17.47 16.71 16.01
N GLU A 759 17.32 18.01 15.72
CA GLU A 759 18.03 19.09 16.41
C GLU A 759 17.08 19.97 17.25
N PRO A 760 17.56 20.66 18.30
CA PRO A 760 16.71 21.52 19.12
C PRO A 760 15.97 22.62 18.35
N GLY A 761 16.54 23.08 17.23
CA GLY A 761 15.99 24.14 16.37
C GLY A 761 14.97 23.68 15.31
N THR A 762 14.57 22.40 15.31
CA THR A 762 13.70 21.85 14.25
C THR A 762 12.31 22.50 14.20
N LEU A 763 11.72 22.85 15.35
CA LEU A 763 10.41 23.52 15.36
C LEU A 763 10.47 24.91 14.72
N ASP A 764 11.56 25.66 14.94
CA ASP A 764 11.78 26.95 14.29
C ASP A 764 12.01 26.76 12.78
N ARG A 765 12.73 25.70 12.40
CA ARG A 765 12.90 25.34 10.98
C ARG A 765 11.55 25.05 10.32
N ILE A 766 10.69 24.25 10.95
CA ILE A 766 9.35 23.96 10.45
C ILE A 766 8.52 25.23 10.30
N ALA A 767 8.53 26.12 11.31
CA ALA A 767 7.81 27.38 11.22
C ALA A 767 8.26 28.23 10.02
N ARG A 768 9.57 28.35 9.77
CA ARG A 768 10.10 29.02 8.58
C ARG A 768 9.69 28.34 7.27
N LEU A 769 9.66 27.01 7.25
CA LEU A 769 9.26 26.23 6.06
C LEU A 769 7.76 26.36 5.75
N GLN A 770 6.92 26.58 6.75
CA GLN A 770 5.49 26.87 6.54
C GLN A 770 5.26 28.23 5.87
N GLU A 771 6.22 29.16 5.99
CA GLU A 771 6.20 30.46 5.31
C GLU A 771 6.83 30.41 3.91
N HIS A 772 7.40 29.26 3.50
CA HIS A 772 8.05 29.12 2.21
C HIS A 772 7.03 29.22 1.05
N PRO A 773 7.34 29.92 -0.06
CA PRO A 773 6.38 30.11 -1.17
C PRO A 773 5.84 28.82 -1.79
N ALA A 774 6.62 27.73 -1.72
CA ALA A 774 6.22 26.42 -2.22
C ALA A 774 5.41 25.57 -1.22
N PHE A 775 5.10 26.09 -0.02
CA PHE A 775 4.27 25.43 0.98
C PHE A 775 2.86 26.05 1.00
N THR A 776 1.84 25.20 1.05
CA THR A 776 0.46 25.62 1.30
C THR A 776 -0.27 24.57 2.13
N MET A 777 -1.08 25.03 3.08
CA MET A 777 -1.92 24.15 3.90
C MET A 777 -3.07 23.51 3.12
N THR A 778 -3.46 24.06 1.97
CA THR A 778 -4.54 23.51 1.14
C THR A 778 -4.11 22.31 0.30
N ASN A 779 -2.81 22.07 0.15
CA ASN A 779 -2.30 20.93 -0.61
C ASN A 779 -1.91 19.79 0.34
N PRO A 780 -2.59 18.62 0.27
CA PRO A 780 -2.31 17.49 1.14
C PRO A 780 -0.86 16.99 1.09
N ASN A 781 -0.22 17.02 -0.08
CA ASN A 781 1.15 16.55 -0.24
C ASN A 781 2.13 17.44 0.52
N ARG A 782 1.97 18.77 0.47
CA ARG A 782 2.79 19.72 1.24
C ARG A 782 2.70 19.47 2.74
N VAL A 783 1.48 19.32 3.26
CA VAL A 783 1.29 19.11 4.70
C VAL A 783 1.88 17.76 5.15
N ARG A 784 1.68 16.70 4.37
CA ARG A 784 2.30 15.39 4.64
C ARG A 784 3.83 15.49 4.60
N ALA A 785 4.39 16.17 3.61
CA ALA A 785 5.83 16.30 3.42
C ALA A 785 6.52 17.06 4.56
N LEU A 786 5.90 18.11 5.12
CA LEU A 786 6.47 18.88 6.21
C LEU A 786 6.02 18.38 7.59
N ILE A 787 4.72 18.48 7.89
CA ILE A 787 4.18 18.19 9.24
C ILE A 787 4.05 16.69 9.47
N GLY A 788 3.62 15.93 8.45
CA GLY A 788 3.57 14.47 8.54
C GLY A 788 4.96 13.87 8.76
N SER A 789 5.94 14.24 7.93
CA SER A 789 7.33 13.79 8.07
C SER A 789 7.93 14.14 9.43
N PHE A 790 7.60 15.31 9.99
CA PHE A 790 7.98 15.66 11.35
C PHE A 790 7.34 14.72 12.38
N ALA A 791 6.02 14.53 12.33
CA ALA A 791 5.27 13.77 13.31
C ALA A 791 5.66 12.28 13.33
N PHE A 792 5.89 11.67 12.16
CA PHE A 792 6.19 10.25 12.03
C PHE A 792 7.69 9.93 11.97
N GLY A 793 8.52 10.88 11.51
CA GLY A 793 9.94 10.66 11.22
C GLY A 793 10.91 11.29 12.22
N ASN A 794 10.43 12.09 13.18
CA ASN A 794 11.28 12.79 14.14
C ASN A 794 10.77 12.63 15.58
N PRO A 795 10.85 11.43 16.16
CA PRO A 795 10.22 11.14 17.44
C PRO A 795 10.81 11.97 18.60
N THR A 796 12.10 12.35 18.55
CA THR A 796 12.72 13.22 19.56
C THR A 796 12.12 14.63 19.57
N GLN A 797 11.85 15.19 18.38
CA GLN A 797 11.29 16.54 18.27
C GLN A 797 9.75 16.57 18.29
N PHE A 798 9.08 15.50 17.86
CA PHE A 798 7.64 15.35 18.01
C PHE A 798 7.26 15.19 19.48
N ALA A 799 7.92 14.28 20.19
CA ALA A 799 7.59 13.94 21.57
C ALA A 799 8.41 14.74 22.60
N ARG A 800 8.82 15.97 22.32
CA ARG A 800 9.67 16.79 23.21
C ARG A 800 9.16 16.85 24.66
N PRO A 801 10.04 16.95 25.67
CA PRO A 801 9.63 16.98 27.08
C PRO A 801 8.69 18.15 27.42
N ASP A 802 8.81 19.26 26.70
CA ASP A 802 7.99 20.47 26.87
C ASP A 802 6.59 20.37 26.22
N GLY A 803 6.34 19.34 25.41
CA GLY A 803 5.08 19.14 24.68
C GLY A 803 4.90 20.00 23.42
N SER A 804 5.88 20.83 23.06
CA SER A 804 5.76 21.76 21.92
C SER A 804 5.65 21.07 20.55
N GLY A 805 6.24 19.89 20.39
CA GLY A 805 6.09 19.08 19.19
C GLY A 805 4.68 18.53 19.01
N PHE A 806 4.06 18.04 20.10
CA PHE A 806 2.66 17.63 20.10
C PHE A 806 1.72 18.79 19.77
N ALA A 807 1.95 19.96 20.37
CA ALA A 807 1.14 21.15 20.12
C ALA A 807 1.16 21.54 18.63
N ARG A 808 2.34 21.55 17.99
CA ARG A 808 2.47 21.88 16.55
C ARG A 808 1.60 20.98 15.66
N VAL A 809 1.57 19.68 15.92
CA VAL A 809 0.76 18.73 15.14
C VAL A 809 -0.72 18.91 15.46
N ALA A 810 -1.09 19.10 16.73
CA ALA A 810 -2.47 19.32 17.14
C ALA A 810 -3.08 20.59 16.51
N ASP A 811 -2.33 21.69 16.47
CA ASP A 811 -2.73 22.93 15.80
C ASP A 811 -2.98 22.72 14.30
N THR A 812 -2.14 21.89 13.67
CA THR A 812 -2.29 21.55 12.25
C THR A 812 -3.55 20.71 12.00
N VAL A 813 -3.84 19.74 12.86
CA VAL A 813 -5.08 18.94 12.81
C VAL A 813 -6.31 19.85 12.94
N ALA A 814 -6.31 20.74 13.93
CA ALA A 814 -7.40 21.69 14.15
C ALA A 814 -7.65 22.61 12.94
N ALA A 815 -6.57 23.07 12.28
CA ALA A 815 -6.67 23.91 11.10
C ALA A 815 -7.23 23.17 9.87
N LEU A 816 -6.92 21.87 9.72
CA LEU A 816 -7.30 21.08 8.56
C LEU A 816 -8.68 20.44 8.67
N ASP A 817 -9.18 20.16 9.87
CA ASP A 817 -10.39 19.36 10.08
C ASP A 817 -11.59 19.80 9.23
N SER A 818 -11.82 21.11 9.11
CA SER A 818 -12.96 21.64 8.35
C SER A 818 -12.80 21.61 6.82
N THR A 819 -11.56 21.51 6.32
CA THR A 819 -11.24 21.62 4.88
C THR A 819 -10.75 20.32 4.27
N ASN A 820 -10.02 19.50 5.04
CA ASN A 820 -9.59 18.17 4.67
C ASN A 820 -9.58 17.23 5.90
N PRO A 821 -10.76 16.73 6.30
CA PRO A 821 -10.94 15.76 7.40
C PRO A 821 -10.00 14.55 7.32
N GLN A 822 -9.78 14.00 6.13
CA GLN A 822 -8.98 12.79 5.95
C GLN A 822 -7.50 13.02 6.27
N VAL A 823 -6.92 14.16 5.86
CA VAL A 823 -5.53 14.50 6.20
C VAL A 823 -5.40 14.79 7.70
N ALA A 824 -6.37 15.48 8.30
CA ALA A 824 -6.41 15.75 9.73
C ALA A 824 -6.46 14.44 10.55
N ALA A 825 -7.39 13.55 10.21
CA ALA A 825 -7.53 12.23 10.82
C ALA A 825 -6.25 11.39 10.67
N ARG A 826 -5.58 11.44 9.51
CA ARG A 826 -4.32 10.72 9.29
C ARG A 826 -3.19 11.27 10.16
N LEU A 827 -3.06 12.58 10.35
CA LEU A 827 -2.06 13.17 11.25
C LEU A 827 -2.26 12.76 12.71
N LEU A 828 -3.52 12.63 13.17
CA LEU A 828 -3.81 12.15 14.52
C LEU A 828 -3.24 10.77 14.81
N THR A 829 -3.07 9.92 13.80
CA THR A 829 -2.49 8.58 13.98
C THR A 829 -1.04 8.61 14.49
N ALA A 830 -0.32 9.73 14.36
CA ALA A 830 1.00 9.91 14.97
C ALA A 830 0.96 9.80 16.51
N PHE A 831 -0.19 10.11 17.12
CA PHE A 831 -0.37 10.01 18.56
C PHE A 831 -0.65 8.58 19.05
N LYS A 832 -0.83 7.58 18.17
CA LYS A 832 -1.27 6.21 18.56
C LYS A 832 -0.44 5.58 19.69
N SER A 833 0.85 5.90 19.75
CA SER A 833 1.80 5.35 20.72
C SER A 833 1.93 6.17 22.01
N TRP A 834 1.12 7.22 22.23
CA TRP A 834 1.27 8.14 23.36
C TRP A 834 1.26 7.43 24.73
N ARG A 835 0.49 6.34 24.87
CA ARG A 835 0.40 5.54 26.11
C ARG A 835 1.69 4.81 26.48
N ARG A 836 2.57 4.58 25.50
CA ARG A 836 3.84 3.85 25.68
C ARG A 836 4.97 4.79 26.04
N LEU A 837 4.84 6.10 25.81
CA LEU A 837 5.85 7.08 26.19
C LEU A 837 6.02 7.17 27.69
N GLU A 838 7.14 7.75 28.14
CA GLU A 838 7.33 8.19 29.53
C GLU A 838 6.11 8.99 30.02
N LYS A 839 5.70 8.78 31.27
CA LYS A 839 4.47 9.40 31.84
C LYS A 839 4.39 10.91 31.64
N SER A 840 5.51 11.62 31.73
CA SER A 840 5.59 13.08 31.55
C SER A 840 5.21 13.51 30.13
N ARG A 841 5.78 12.86 29.10
CA ARG A 841 5.47 13.10 27.68
C ARG A 841 4.06 12.62 27.34
N GLY A 842 3.67 11.45 27.85
CA GLY A 842 2.32 10.90 27.67
C GLY A 842 1.23 11.85 28.16
N ALA A 843 1.42 12.49 29.32
CA ALA A 843 0.48 13.49 29.84
C ALA A 843 0.34 14.70 28.90
N LYS A 844 1.44 15.15 28.27
CA LYS A 844 1.43 16.26 27.30
C LYS A 844 0.72 15.90 26.00
N ALA A 845 0.89 14.69 25.50
CA ALA A 845 0.15 14.21 24.34
C ALA A 845 -1.37 14.20 24.61
N VAL A 846 -1.79 13.70 25.77
CA VAL A 846 -3.20 13.67 26.17
C VAL A 846 -3.79 15.06 26.34
N GLU A 847 -3.03 16.01 26.89
CA GLU A 847 -3.43 17.42 26.99
C GLU A 847 -3.84 17.97 25.62
N MET A 848 -3.02 17.71 24.58
CA MET A 848 -3.29 18.15 23.21
C MET A 848 -4.48 17.43 22.57
N LEU A 849 -4.58 16.10 22.73
CA LEU A 849 -5.71 15.32 22.21
C LEU A 849 -7.05 15.75 22.80
N ASN A 850 -7.09 16.04 24.11
CA ASN A 850 -8.30 16.59 24.75
C ASN A 850 -8.62 17.99 24.26
N GLY A 851 -7.62 18.81 23.92
CA GLY A 851 -7.80 20.10 23.27
C GLY A 851 -8.52 19.98 21.92
N ILE A 852 -8.11 19.02 21.07
CA ILE A 852 -8.77 18.75 19.78
C ILE A 852 -10.20 18.24 20.00
N LYS A 853 -10.42 17.37 20.99
CA LYS A 853 -11.74 16.83 21.33
C LYS A 853 -12.75 17.91 21.72
N ALA A 854 -12.26 19.03 22.28
CA ALA A 854 -13.08 20.15 22.71
C ALA A 854 -13.49 21.09 21.55
N ILE A 855 -12.98 20.89 20.33
CA ILE A 855 -13.32 21.73 19.16
C ILE A 855 -14.77 21.47 18.73
N PRO A 856 -15.65 22.50 18.69
CA PRO A 856 -17.02 22.34 18.21
C PRO A 856 -17.07 22.01 16.72
N GLY A 857 -17.87 21.01 16.35
CA GLY A 857 -18.12 20.68 14.94
C GLY A 857 -17.04 19.84 14.26
N LEU A 858 -16.24 19.10 15.05
CA LEU A 858 -15.22 18.18 14.55
C LEU A 858 -15.79 17.22 13.49
N SER A 859 -15.07 17.02 12.38
CA SER A 859 -15.48 16.11 11.31
C SER A 859 -15.62 14.66 11.79
N ARG A 860 -16.38 13.85 11.03
CA ARG A 860 -16.63 12.44 11.38
C ARG A 860 -15.33 11.63 11.40
N ASP A 861 -14.48 11.81 10.37
CA ASP A 861 -13.19 11.14 10.23
C ASP A 861 -12.28 11.45 11.43
N THR A 862 -12.11 12.73 11.78
CA THR A 862 -11.24 13.15 12.88
C THR A 862 -11.81 12.73 14.24
N ALA A 863 -13.13 12.84 14.46
CA ALA A 863 -13.76 12.43 15.70
C ALA A 863 -13.63 10.93 15.98
N ASP A 864 -13.83 10.09 14.95
CA ASP A 864 -13.67 8.64 15.05
C ASP A 864 -12.22 8.27 15.42
N ILE A 865 -11.24 8.77 14.67
CA ILE A 865 -9.82 8.48 14.94
C ILE A 865 -9.40 9.03 16.32
N LEU A 866 -9.88 10.20 16.72
CA LEU A 866 -9.55 10.80 18.02
C LEU A 866 -10.12 9.98 19.19
N ALA A 867 -11.39 9.59 19.12
CA ALA A 867 -12.04 8.77 20.15
C ALA A 867 -11.32 7.44 20.33
N ARG A 868 -10.98 6.79 19.21
CA ARG A 868 -10.20 5.54 19.21
C ARG A 868 -8.79 5.74 19.76
N THR A 869 -8.13 6.84 19.42
CA THR A 869 -6.78 7.17 19.94
C THR A 869 -6.80 7.38 21.46
N LEU A 870 -7.83 8.04 21.99
CA LEU A 870 -8.05 8.24 23.43
C LEU A 870 -8.56 6.99 24.16
N GLY A 871 -9.12 6.02 23.42
CA GLY A 871 -9.63 4.77 23.98
C GLY A 871 -11.04 4.89 24.57
N ASP A 872 -11.81 5.86 24.06
CA ASP A 872 -13.20 6.12 24.47
C ASP A 872 -14.23 5.32 23.62
N GLY A 873 -13.76 4.39 22.78
CA GLY A 873 -14.53 3.68 21.75
C GLY A 873 -14.67 2.18 21.97
#